data_AF-A0A7J6LXE4-F1
#
_entry.id   AF-A0A7J6LXE4-F1
#
_cell.length_a   1.000
_cell.length_b   1.000
_cell.length_c   1.000
_cell.angle_alpha   90.00
_cell.angle_beta   90.00
_cell.angle_gamma   90.00
#
_symmetry.space_group_name_H-M   'P 1'
#
loop_
_entity.id
_entity.type
_entity.pdbx_description
1 polymer ?
#
loop_
_entity_poly.entity_id
_entity_poly.type
_entity_poly.pdbx_seq_one_letter_code
_entity_poly.pdbx_strand_id
1 'polypeptide(L)'
;MDGLYEEDLEEISPLPLASGQEGYLSGGGGGIIYDRLQRIFRLYTTDSMYAFRITTTGQLEHLYWGPNIPPEDDLTFLSLNSLTMASPFDPTGQAEPVGIRELTSEMGKKLKVDDLSERWKTYTREAKSGLGRDRRSTPNGVHAWGLGEDLGKGDPPSADGDTGTTGGQWSDLSVQARVLPHAGPDRSRGGGEGTRNFSPYKGRSNTVDLEVCEEDSPLEWTDDGQPSPGAPVGRISSPLGGLRHDAIQKGQQGPSNKDAAPSWVHQHARRQRSATSGVPQVERGISLEQGRRFSTYAVRPESPSRSEDEVGSTHVTQQIMGKNSLMLEYSDYGTGDYRLPSFKVRYNAESALGHSDISPLEYRDHIIVRGKPSIVGQQDASLPQVRCENRMDAVTLELNLQDRVSGLIVTLYYSVFPEWDVLVRRAKMTNPRSSGSPVGIDRFVSVTTDFEAGNYYFTHFGGSWGREGQRMSQELLAGAMTIGSTRGVSSHMHNPMGIISKGPYNEDAGYHWGFIFMYSGSFLIECEINETNRLRVNVGFNPMTFKWKLFPGESLSTPETLIVFSSSGATSLTHKCHRILQDRIMPPRWRYTRPPVVCNTWESMYFNITDDRVMQLARHAAAVGAEMVVIDDGWFTNRNDDTGGLGDWEVDKEKLPFGIPHLCNAINQLGLGFGIWIEPEMASPGCHLLQKYKDCTLHAKNRPMTMRRHQFLLDFSQERVRRYVLKKLRSILSSCNIAYVKWDMNRHLTEAQSALLSDDRPQGETMHRHMLGVYQVLDSITCEFPLVRFETCAGGGGRFDAGMLYFGPQIWASDNTDACCRARIQAGLSVGYPMITMGSHITATPNHQTGRILPGNVRGGMSMLGAMGVELNLMKADVELLEEIKALLHVYKSCIDANLLKGNFYRLWDPFDIHSTQVFGAEATAWMLVACDRSRAIVMVCMLHLKEVGKIIPRLQLKGLSEDTLYDIIDLAPSSYVRNPQTLQVVCNPVPVSKFSGMQLRGVTLMKAGLPLQFLFDGDCSLFEIRSSELGARPGPAGSFDFTTLRSAVALSSLGASPPRPSRPYLFIMLATMDFISSAAGELSAADLPTTCPPFEFWLLKKLDQSVCVFDYWVRASKSWDTEGILSDLALARAEAAAMDKDELAQLNSAGELDASHTQRAVPTRE
;
A
#
# COMPACT_ATOMS: atom_id res chain seq x y z
N MET A 1 11.82 28.08 8.50
CA MET A 1 10.92 29.23 8.30
C MET A 1 10.08 29.23 9.54
N ASP A 2 10.56 29.89 10.57
CA ASP A 2 10.08 29.74 11.95
C ASP A 2 9.89 31.16 12.47
N GLY A 3 8.64 31.50 12.80
CA GLY A 3 8.21 32.88 13.08
C GLY A 3 7.44 33.51 11.92
N LEU A 4 6.15 33.15 11.82
CA LEU A 4 5.02 33.91 11.25
C LEU A 4 3.75 33.02 11.30
N TYR A 5 3.34 32.61 12.50
CA TYR A 5 2.09 31.89 12.79
C TYR A 5 1.61 32.17 14.23
N GLU A 6 1.52 33.45 14.58
CA GLU A 6 0.72 33.93 15.71
C GLU A 6 -0.14 35.08 15.20
N GLU A 7 -1.36 34.76 14.76
CA GLU A 7 -2.60 35.52 14.93
C GLU A 7 -3.76 34.75 14.24
N ASP A 8 -4.97 34.91 14.78
CA ASP A 8 -6.25 34.34 14.31
C ASP A 8 -6.38 32.80 14.21
N LEU A 9 -6.32 32.14 15.38
CA LEU A 9 -7.08 30.91 15.62
C LEU A 9 -8.29 31.24 16.49
N GLU A 10 -9.51 31.13 15.94
CA GLU A 10 -10.70 30.99 16.78
C GLU A 10 -10.54 29.71 17.62
N GLU A 11 -10.51 29.86 18.95
CA GLU A 11 -10.48 28.71 19.85
C GLU A 11 -11.79 27.94 19.76
N ILE A 12 -11.82 26.92 18.90
CA ILE A 12 -12.72 25.77 19.07
C ILE A 12 -12.35 25.17 20.44
N SER A 13 -13.09 25.61 21.45
CA SER A 13 -12.88 25.21 22.84
C SER A 13 -12.96 23.68 22.90
N PRO A 14 -11.91 22.98 23.38
CA PRO A 14 -11.98 21.53 23.52
C PRO A 14 -13.11 21.19 24.48
N LEU A 15 -13.81 20.08 24.22
CA LEU A 15 -14.84 19.58 25.14
C LEU A 15 -14.23 19.46 26.54
N PRO A 16 -14.88 19.99 27.60
CA PRO A 16 -14.30 20.00 28.94
C PRO A 16 -14.11 18.57 29.43
N LEU A 17 -12.86 18.15 29.56
CA LEU A 17 -12.49 16.84 30.09
C LEU A 17 -12.88 16.72 31.57
N ALA A 18 -13.20 15.50 32.00
CA ALA A 18 -13.54 15.24 33.40
C ALA A 18 -12.33 15.46 34.32
N SER A 19 -12.59 15.77 35.59
CA SER A 19 -11.55 15.95 36.62
C SER A 19 -10.68 14.68 36.74
N GLY A 20 -9.40 14.79 36.34
CA GLY A 20 -8.45 13.67 36.35
C GLY A 20 -8.13 13.10 34.96
N GLN A 21 -8.78 13.59 33.90
CA GLN A 21 -8.44 13.29 32.51
C GLN A 21 -7.54 14.37 31.89
N GLU A 22 -6.73 13.99 30.90
CA GLU A 22 -5.95 14.91 30.06
C GLU A 22 -5.98 14.46 28.60
N GLY A 23 -5.72 15.39 27.67
CA GLY A 23 -5.69 15.11 26.23
C GLY A 23 -6.42 16.16 25.40
N TYR A 24 -6.88 15.77 24.22
CA TYR A 24 -7.62 16.62 23.29
C TYR A 24 -8.76 15.84 22.65
N LEU A 25 -9.97 16.39 22.74
CA LEU A 25 -11.12 16.00 21.92
C LEU A 25 -11.50 17.18 21.03
N SER A 26 -11.72 16.90 19.75
CA SER A 26 -12.41 17.80 18.82
C SER A 26 -13.89 17.91 19.18
N GLY A 27 -14.58 18.95 18.69
CA GLY A 27 -16.02 19.11 18.90
C GLY A 27 -16.88 17.97 18.34
N GLY A 28 -16.32 17.16 17.42
CA GLY A 28 -16.94 15.93 16.91
C GLY A 28 -16.64 14.66 17.73
N GLY A 29 -16.01 14.77 18.90
CA GLY A 29 -15.72 13.63 19.79
C GLY A 29 -14.48 12.81 19.47
N GLY A 30 -13.82 13.03 18.32
CA GLY A 30 -12.57 12.36 17.98
C GLY A 30 -11.33 13.02 18.58
N GLY A 31 -10.32 12.24 18.96
CA GLY A 31 -9.07 12.70 19.58
C GLY A 31 -8.42 11.65 20.50
N ILE A 32 -7.72 12.08 21.55
CA ILE A 32 -7.09 11.21 22.54
C ILE A 32 -7.41 11.69 23.96
N ILE A 33 -7.84 10.79 24.83
CA ILE A 33 -8.01 10.99 26.27
C ILE A 33 -7.08 10.04 27.02
N TYR A 34 -6.40 10.52 28.05
CA TYR A 34 -5.79 9.70 29.09
C TYR A 34 -6.50 9.92 30.41
N ASP A 35 -6.99 8.82 31.00
CA ASP A 35 -7.56 8.79 32.34
C ASP A 35 -6.47 8.45 33.36
N ARG A 36 -6.11 9.40 34.22
CA ARG A 36 -5.03 9.22 35.21
C ARG A 36 -5.38 8.26 36.33
N LEU A 37 -6.67 8.12 36.67
CA LEU A 37 -7.14 7.27 37.76
C LEU A 37 -7.15 5.80 37.32
N GLN A 38 -7.70 5.53 36.14
CA GLN A 38 -7.76 4.19 35.54
C GLN A 38 -6.44 3.79 34.86
N ARG A 39 -5.59 4.77 34.52
CA ARG A 39 -4.36 4.65 33.71
C ARG A 39 -4.64 4.09 32.31
N ILE A 40 -5.72 4.57 31.70
CA ILE A 40 -6.23 4.12 30.39
C ILE A 40 -6.11 5.24 29.35
N PHE A 41 -5.58 4.91 28.19
CA PHE A 41 -5.67 5.73 26.98
C PHE A 41 -6.89 5.31 26.17
N ARG A 42 -7.71 6.28 25.75
CA ARG A 42 -8.83 6.11 24.82
C ARG A 42 -8.54 6.97 23.59
N LEU A 43 -8.41 6.35 22.42
CA LEU A 43 -8.07 6.99 21.15
C LEU A 43 -9.30 6.89 20.23
N TYR A 44 -9.95 8.01 19.97
CA TYR A 44 -11.22 8.11 19.25
C TYR A 44 -11.03 8.64 17.84
N THR A 45 -11.41 7.85 16.84
CA THR A 45 -11.70 8.34 15.50
C THR A 45 -13.19 8.69 15.35
N THR A 46 -13.69 8.95 14.14
CA THR A 46 -15.11 9.29 13.93
C THR A 46 -16.03 8.12 14.28
N ASP A 47 -15.69 6.90 13.83
CA ASP A 47 -16.52 5.70 13.98
C ASP A 47 -15.93 4.65 14.95
N SER A 48 -14.67 4.81 15.39
CA SER A 48 -13.93 3.75 16.09
C SER A 48 -13.12 4.24 17.29
N MET A 49 -13.01 3.37 18.30
CA MET A 49 -12.17 3.59 19.48
C MET A 49 -11.10 2.50 19.57
N TYR A 50 -9.87 2.91 19.88
CA TYR A 50 -8.76 2.05 20.28
C TYR A 50 -8.39 2.38 21.74
N ALA A 51 -8.29 1.39 22.63
CA ALA A 51 -8.02 1.62 24.05
C ALA A 51 -7.03 0.60 24.63
N PHE A 52 -6.15 1.11 25.50
CA PHE A 52 -5.15 0.32 26.21
C PHE A 52 -4.79 0.96 27.56
N ARG A 53 -4.23 0.15 28.46
CA ARG A 53 -3.96 0.48 29.86
C ARG A 53 -2.48 0.34 30.19
N ILE A 54 -2.00 1.16 31.13
CA ILE A 54 -0.70 0.92 31.78
C ILE A 54 -0.92 0.09 33.05
N THR A 55 -0.35 -1.12 33.12
CA THR A 55 -0.46 -1.98 34.30
C THR A 55 0.32 -1.44 35.51
N THR A 56 0.09 -2.04 36.69
CA THR A 56 0.90 -1.79 37.89
C THR A 56 2.39 -2.10 37.69
N THR A 57 2.71 -3.08 36.84
CA THR A 57 4.06 -3.46 36.41
C THR A 57 4.58 -2.70 35.18
N GLY A 58 3.90 -1.63 34.77
CA GLY A 58 4.34 -0.77 33.67
C GLY A 58 4.19 -1.37 32.28
N GLN A 59 3.52 -2.51 32.11
CA GLN A 59 3.22 -3.07 30.80
C GLN A 59 2.06 -2.33 30.14
N LEU A 60 1.99 -2.36 28.81
CA LEU A 60 0.87 -1.80 28.05
C LEU A 60 -0.12 -2.92 27.68
N GLU A 61 -1.22 -3.01 28.42
CA GLU A 61 -2.29 -3.98 28.22
C GLU A 61 -3.30 -3.43 27.20
N HIS A 62 -3.39 -4.04 26.01
CA HIS A 62 -4.45 -3.75 25.05
C HIS A 62 -5.81 -4.15 25.66
N LEU A 63 -6.83 -3.29 25.51
CA LEU A 63 -8.17 -3.55 26.05
C LEU A 63 -9.23 -3.70 24.95
N TYR A 64 -9.18 -2.85 23.91
CA TYR A 64 -10.25 -2.78 22.93
C TYR A 64 -9.84 -2.13 21.60
N TRP A 65 -10.39 -2.66 20.50
CA TRP A 65 -10.46 -1.96 19.22
C TRP A 65 -11.75 -2.32 18.46
N GLY A 66 -12.60 -1.33 18.19
CA GLY A 66 -13.91 -1.51 17.55
C GLY A 66 -14.71 -0.21 17.49
N PRO A 67 -16.05 -0.26 17.41
CA PRO A 67 -16.91 0.92 17.47
C PRO A 67 -16.70 1.78 18.72
N ASN A 68 -17.09 3.06 18.66
CA ASN A 68 -16.98 3.97 19.80
C ASN A 68 -17.72 3.49 21.05
N ILE A 69 -17.04 3.52 22.20
CA ILE A 69 -17.61 3.33 23.54
C ILE A 69 -17.60 4.69 24.25
N PRO A 70 -18.67 5.09 24.97
CA PRO A 70 -18.73 6.38 25.66
C PRO A 70 -17.53 6.62 26.61
N PRO A 71 -16.98 7.85 26.68
CA PRO A 71 -15.80 8.16 27.49
C PRO A 71 -16.05 8.06 29.01
N GLU A 72 -17.31 8.10 29.45
CA GLU A 72 -17.75 7.91 30.83
C GLU A 72 -17.72 6.44 31.30
N ASP A 73 -17.69 5.46 30.38
CA ASP A 73 -17.67 4.04 30.74
C ASP A 73 -16.32 3.62 31.33
N ASP A 74 -16.35 2.94 32.47
CA ASP A 74 -15.16 2.35 33.10
C ASP A 74 -14.67 1.14 32.29
N LEU A 75 -13.53 1.27 31.62
CA LEU A 75 -12.95 0.18 30.82
C LEU A 75 -12.07 -0.78 31.63
N THR A 76 -11.92 -0.61 32.95
CA THR A 76 -11.04 -1.46 33.78
C THR A 76 -11.53 -2.91 33.89
N PHE A 77 -12.84 -3.17 33.74
CA PHE A 77 -13.41 -4.52 33.72
C PHE A 77 -13.00 -5.32 32.47
N LEU A 78 -12.52 -4.68 31.40
CA LEU A 78 -11.97 -5.37 30.23
C LEU A 78 -10.59 -5.97 30.52
N SER A 79 -9.89 -5.50 31.56
CA SER A 79 -8.60 -6.09 31.94
C SER A 79 -8.80 -7.42 32.63
N LEU A 80 -7.96 -8.41 32.28
CA LEU A 80 -8.03 -9.75 32.87
C LEU A 80 -7.78 -9.77 34.37
N ASN A 81 -7.03 -8.79 34.89
CA ASN A 81 -6.77 -8.63 36.31
C ASN A 81 -8.00 -8.18 37.12
N SER A 82 -9.13 -7.83 36.47
CA SER A 82 -10.42 -7.61 37.14
C SER A 82 -11.13 -8.93 37.49
N LEU A 83 -10.77 -10.03 36.83
CA LEU A 83 -11.32 -11.35 37.08
C LEU A 83 -10.51 -12.04 38.19
N THR A 84 -11.15 -12.35 39.31
CA THR A 84 -10.60 -13.25 40.34
C THR A 84 -10.62 -14.70 39.83
N MET A 85 -9.78 -15.00 38.84
CA MET A 85 -9.53 -16.37 38.40
C MET A 85 -8.36 -16.95 39.19
N ALA A 86 -8.53 -18.17 39.72
CA ALA A 86 -7.38 -18.98 40.09
C ALA A 86 -6.50 -19.17 38.84
N SER A 87 -5.18 -19.14 39.01
CA SER A 87 -4.26 -19.40 37.90
C SER A 87 -4.59 -20.75 37.26
N PRO A 88 -4.63 -20.89 35.92
CA PRO A 88 -4.79 -22.20 35.28
C PRO A 88 -3.62 -23.15 35.60
N PHE A 89 -2.55 -22.64 36.21
CA PHE A 89 -1.40 -23.39 36.71
C PHE A 89 -1.36 -23.50 38.26
N ASP A 90 -2.45 -23.18 38.96
CA ASP A 90 -2.64 -23.55 40.38
C ASP A 90 -3.41 -24.89 40.47
N PRO A 91 -2.72 -26.05 40.59
CA PRO A 91 -3.39 -27.34 40.72
C PRO A 91 -4.09 -27.53 42.08
N THR A 92 -3.93 -26.60 43.02
CA THR A 92 -4.54 -26.67 44.35
C THR A 92 -5.90 -25.97 44.41
N GLY A 93 -6.14 -25.00 43.53
CA GLY A 93 -7.31 -24.12 43.57
C GLY A 93 -7.42 -23.30 44.85
N GLN A 94 -6.30 -23.08 45.56
CA GLN A 94 -6.25 -22.42 46.88
C GLN A 94 -5.81 -20.95 46.82
N ALA A 95 -5.73 -20.36 45.63
CA ALA A 95 -5.73 -18.90 45.49
C ALA A 95 -7.01 -18.28 46.07
N GLU A 96 -7.03 -18.00 47.38
CA GLU A 96 -8.11 -17.24 48.02
C GLU A 96 -8.27 -15.89 47.29
N PRO A 97 -9.48 -15.51 46.85
CA PRO A 97 -9.71 -14.21 46.24
C PRO A 97 -9.33 -13.10 47.23
N VAL A 98 -8.32 -12.31 46.87
CA VAL A 98 -7.90 -11.10 47.61
C VAL A 98 -9.00 -10.04 47.45
N GLY A 99 -10.05 -10.19 48.25
CA GLY A 99 -11.29 -9.41 48.18
C GLY A 99 -12.38 -9.88 49.16
N ILE A 100 -12.42 -11.15 49.57
CA ILE A 100 -13.44 -11.67 50.49
C ILE A 100 -13.00 -11.52 51.96
N ARG A 101 -12.81 -10.27 52.41
CA ARG A 101 -12.68 -9.94 53.85
C ARG A 101 -13.69 -8.94 54.40
N GLU A 102 -14.50 -8.30 53.54
CA GLU A 102 -15.49 -7.29 53.98
C GLU A 102 -16.96 -7.73 53.79
N LEU A 103 -17.23 -8.93 53.27
CA LEU A 103 -18.58 -9.48 53.05
C LEU A 103 -18.98 -10.59 54.03
N THR A 104 -18.54 -10.52 55.29
CA THR A 104 -18.94 -11.47 56.35
C THR A 104 -19.41 -10.81 57.65
N SER A 105 -20.41 -9.93 57.56
CA SER A 105 -21.30 -9.66 58.70
C SER A 105 -22.74 -9.38 58.26
N GLU A 106 -23.59 -10.41 58.25
CA GLU A 106 -25.01 -10.26 58.64
C GLU A 106 -25.73 -11.57 59.00
N MET A 107 -25.29 -12.74 58.52
CA MET A 107 -25.82 -14.04 58.98
C MET A 107 -24.71 -15.00 59.45
N GLY A 108 -24.39 -14.91 60.74
CA GLY A 108 -23.29 -15.63 61.39
C GLY A 108 -23.52 -17.14 61.57
N LYS A 109 -23.30 -17.94 60.51
CA LYS A 109 -22.97 -19.37 60.63
C LYS A 109 -21.85 -19.77 59.67
N LYS A 110 -20.67 -20.10 60.22
CA LYS A 110 -19.66 -20.88 59.49
C LYS A 110 -20.21 -22.28 59.24
N LEU A 111 -20.49 -22.61 57.99
CA LEU A 111 -20.64 -24.01 57.55
C LEU A 111 -19.29 -24.72 57.72
N LYS A 112 -19.29 -25.95 58.23
CA LYS A 112 -18.07 -26.75 58.34
C LYS A 112 -17.84 -27.50 57.04
N VAL A 113 -16.59 -27.86 56.76
CA VAL A 113 -16.20 -28.64 55.56
C VAL A 113 -16.97 -29.96 55.47
N ASP A 114 -17.35 -30.53 56.63
CA ASP A 114 -18.16 -31.75 56.72
C ASP A 114 -19.57 -31.59 56.14
N ASP A 115 -20.19 -30.40 56.23
CA ASP A 115 -21.52 -30.12 55.68
C ASP A 115 -21.53 -30.12 54.13
N LEU A 116 -20.39 -29.79 53.51
CA LEU A 116 -20.20 -29.83 52.06
C LEU A 116 -19.96 -31.26 51.56
N SER A 117 -19.31 -32.10 52.36
CA SER A 117 -19.08 -33.53 52.08
C SER A 117 -20.39 -34.32 51.99
N GLU A 118 -21.35 -34.05 52.89
CA GLU A 118 -22.69 -34.65 52.82
C GLU A 118 -23.46 -34.21 51.57
N ARG A 119 -23.52 -32.89 51.28
CA ARG A 119 -24.20 -32.36 50.09
C ARG A 119 -23.62 -32.90 48.78
N TRP A 120 -22.30 -33.05 48.67
CA TRP A 120 -21.65 -33.61 47.48
C TRP A 120 -22.04 -35.08 47.23
N LYS A 121 -22.21 -35.87 48.30
CA LYS A 121 -22.71 -37.26 48.23
C LYS A 121 -24.19 -37.32 47.87
N THR A 122 -25.00 -36.33 48.23
CA THR A 122 -26.40 -36.23 47.77
C THR A 122 -26.44 -35.97 46.27
N TYR A 123 -25.69 -34.95 45.80
CA TYR A 123 -25.66 -34.55 44.39
C TYR A 123 -25.16 -35.68 43.46
N THR A 124 -24.15 -36.44 43.88
CA THR A 124 -23.65 -37.61 43.11
C THR A 124 -24.53 -38.85 43.20
N ARG A 125 -25.49 -38.93 44.14
CA ARG A 125 -26.55 -39.95 44.14
C ARG A 125 -27.67 -39.58 43.16
N GLU A 126 -28.13 -38.33 43.18
CA GLU A 126 -29.19 -37.86 42.29
C GLU A 126 -28.75 -37.90 40.81
N ALA A 127 -27.52 -37.45 40.51
CA ALA A 127 -26.93 -37.53 39.18
C ALA A 127 -26.78 -38.97 38.64
N LYS A 128 -26.73 -39.99 39.51
CA LYS A 128 -26.67 -41.42 39.13
C LYS A 128 -28.04 -42.09 39.01
N SER A 129 -29.13 -41.43 39.44
CA SER A 129 -30.50 -41.94 39.29
C SER A 129 -31.25 -41.41 38.06
N GLY A 130 -30.73 -40.38 37.37
CA GLY A 130 -31.43 -39.68 36.27
C GLY A 130 -31.24 -40.25 34.85
N LEU A 131 -30.38 -41.27 34.66
CA LEU A 131 -30.08 -41.79 33.32
C LEU A 131 -31.03 -42.92 32.90
N GLY A 132 -32.21 -42.55 32.39
CA GLY A 132 -33.07 -43.49 31.67
C GLY A 132 -34.49 -43.02 31.32
N ARG A 133 -34.67 -42.29 30.21
CA ARG A 133 -35.66 -42.55 29.13
C ARG A 133 -35.75 -41.42 28.07
N ASP A 134 -35.81 -41.87 26.82
CA ASP A 134 -36.37 -41.30 25.57
C ASP A 134 -36.32 -39.79 25.19
N ARG A 135 -35.58 -39.55 24.09
CA ARG A 135 -36.02 -39.05 22.77
C ARG A 135 -36.96 -37.82 22.63
N ARG A 136 -36.41 -36.83 21.89
CA ARG A 136 -37.00 -35.94 20.86
C ARG A 136 -38.07 -34.91 21.28
N SER A 137 -37.81 -33.64 20.95
CA SER A 137 -38.64 -32.87 20.00
C SER A 137 -37.96 -31.57 19.57
N THR A 138 -38.18 -31.18 18.30
CA THR A 138 -37.91 -29.85 17.77
C THR A 138 -39.08 -28.91 18.07
N PRO A 139 -38.87 -27.59 18.24
CA PRO A 139 -39.97 -26.66 18.34
C PRO A 139 -40.45 -26.27 16.93
N ASN A 140 -41.73 -26.53 16.65
CA ASN A 140 -42.48 -25.79 15.64
C ASN A 140 -43.94 -25.73 16.08
N GLY A 141 -44.44 -24.52 16.33
CA GLY A 141 -45.86 -24.26 16.53
C GLY A 141 -46.36 -23.39 15.40
N VAL A 142 -47.32 -23.90 14.62
CA VAL A 142 -48.71 -23.42 14.51
C VAL A 142 -49.39 -24.14 13.32
N HIS A 143 -50.68 -24.45 13.48
CA HIS A 143 -51.54 -25.19 12.54
C HIS A 143 -51.77 -24.42 11.20
N ALA A 144 -52.34 -24.96 10.12
CA ALA A 144 -53.37 -26.01 10.03
C ALA A 144 -53.61 -26.60 8.60
N TRP A 145 -54.44 -27.65 8.53
CA TRP A 145 -55.18 -28.25 7.38
C TRP A 145 -54.48 -29.21 6.37
N GLY A 146 -55.14 -30.34 6.09
CA GLY A 146 -54.90 -31.24 4.94
C GLY A 146 -55.03 -32.75 5.25
N LEU A 147 -55.93 -33.49 4.57
CA LEU A 147 -56.23 -34.92 4.75
C LEU A 147 -55.88 -35.78 3.51
N GLY A 148 -55.74 -37.10 3.70
CA GLY A 148 -55.67 -38.17 2.65
C GLY A 148 -54.25 -38.77 2.51
N GLU A 149 -53.91 -39.98 2.95
CA GLU A 149 -54.41 -41.37 2.69
C GLU A 149 -53.84 -42.08 1.43
N ASP A 150 -53.19 -43.23 1.71
CA ASP A 150 -53.32 -44.56 1.07
C ASP A 150 -52.23 -45.24 0.18
N LEU A 151 -51.76 -46.41 0.71
CA LEU A 151 -51.52 -47.76 0.11
C LEU A 151 -50.56 -47.95 -1.10
N GLY A 152 -49.82 -49.07 -1.30
CA GLY A 152 -49.52 -50.28 -0.49
C GLY A 152 -49.22 -51.57 -1.34
N LYS A 153 -48.32 -52.47 -0.85
CA LYS A 153 -47.98 -53.88 -1.32
C LYS A 153 -47.09 -54.04 -2.59
N GLY A 154 -46.27 -55.08 -2.82
CA GLY A 154 -45.84 -56.30 -2.07
C GLY A 154 -44.83 -57.20 -2.86
N ASP A 155 -44.19 -58.21 -2.22
CA ASP A 155 -43.09 -59.13 -2.68
C ASP A 155 -43.56 -60.33 -3.59
N PRO A 156 -42.83 -61.49 -3.88
CA PRO A 156 -41.48 -62.05 -3.51
C PRO A 156 -40.78 -62.90 -4.67
N PRO A 157 -40.03 -64.06 -4.54
CA PRO A 157 -39.07 -64.66 -3.53
C PRO A 157 -37.72 -65.30 -4.09
N SER A 158 -36.89 -65.89 -3.18
CA SER A 158 -35.88 -67.03 -3.33
C SER A 158 -34.44 -66.76 -3.85
N ALA A 159 -33.34 -67.49 -3.47
CA ALA A 159 -32.96 -68.38 -2.34
C ALA A 159 -31.42 -68.71 -2.31
N ASP A 160 -30.90 -69.29 -1.20
CA ASP A 160 -29.59 -70.00 -0.95
C ASP A 160 -28.23 -69.22 -1.11
N GLY A 161 -27.10 -69.52 -0.41
CA GLY A 161 -26.77 -70.43 0.71
C GLY A 161 -25.24 -70.47 1.06
N ASP A 162 -24.86 -70.91 2.28
CA ASP A 162 -23.51 -71.33 2.82
C ASP A 162 -22.26 -70.38 2.75
N THR A 163 -21.51 -69.99 3.81
CA THR A 163 -20.80 -70.60 4.98
C THR A 163 -19.28 -70.83 4.81
N GLY A 164 -18.45 -70.38 5.79
CA GLY A 164 -16.99 -70.63 5.86
C GLY A 164 -16.27 -69.85 6.99
N THR A 165 -15.46 -70.51 7.81
CA THR A 165 -15.05 -70.06 9.17
C THR A 165 -13.54 -69.80 9.39
N THR A 166 -13.27 -69.18 10.56
CA THR A 166 -11.99 -68.96 11.31
C THR A 166 -11.21 -67.65 11.04
N GLY A 167 -10.52 -67.03 12.04
CA GLY A 167 -10.63 -67.20 13.51
C GLY A 167 -9.35 -66.86 14.32
N GLY A 168 -9.48 -66.13 15.45
CA GLY A 168 -8.43 -66.02 16.49
C GLY A 168 -8.00 -64.60 16.97
N GLN A 169 -8.51 -64.21 18.15
CA GLN A 169 -7.92 -63.41 19.26
C GLN A 169 -6.91 -62.23 19.08
N TRP A 170 -7.29 -61.08 19.67
CA TRP A 170 -6.53 -60.13 20.54
C TRP A 170 -5.06 -59.72 20.21
N SER A 171 -4.83 -58.42 19.92
CA SER A 171 -4.07 -57.50 20.81
C SER A 171 -3.91 -56.06 20.25
N ASP A 172 -3.94 -55.10 21.18
CA ASP A 172 -3.29 -53.77 21.26
C ASP A 172 -3.01 -52.83 20.06
N LEU A 173 -3.52 -51.61 20.25
CA LEU A 173 -2.86 -50.28 20.10
C LEU A 173 -2.43 -49.70 18.73
N SER A 174 -2.52 -48.36 18.73
CA SER A 174 -1.84 -47.37 17.89
C SER A 174 -2.38 -47.08 16.48
N VAL A 175 -3.01 -45.90 16.42
CA VAL A 175 -2.91 -44.88 15.36
C VAL A 175 -1.79 -45.13 14.34
N GLN A 176 -2.14 -45.24 13.06
CA GLN A 176 -1.21 -44.94 11.96
C GLN A 176 -1.81 -43.93 10.99
N ALA A 177 -1.12 -42.78 10.87
CA ALA A 177 -1.06 -42.09 9.59
C ALA A 177 -0.28 -42.97 8.60
N ARG A 178 -0.67 -42.98 7.31
CA ARG A 178 0.21 -43.45 6.23
C ARG A 178 0.15 -42.57 5.00
N VAL A 179 1.35 -42.23 4.55
CA VAL A 179 1.71 -41.70 3.23
C VAL A 179 1.87 -42.90 2.26
N LEU A 180 2.09 -42.60 0.96
CA LEU A 180 2.66 -43.46 -0.11
C LEU A 180 1.66 -44.25 -0.98
N PRO A 181 2.02 -44.65 -2.23
CA PRO A 181 2.96 -44.02 -3.18
C PRO A 181 2.50 -44.05 -4.67
N HIS A 182 3.32 -43.47 -5.56
CA HIS A 182 3.34 -43.83 -6.98
C HIS A 182 3.87 -45.26 -7.22
N ALA A 183 3.29 -45.97 -8.20
CA ALA A 183 3.98 -47.00 -9.01
C ALA A 183 3.23 -47.28 -10.33
N GLY A 184 3.94 -47.29 -11.47
CA GLY A 184 3.62 -48.17 -12.61
C GLY A 184 4.25 -49.55 -12.40
N PRO A 185 4.09 -50.56 -13.29
CA PRO A 185 4.53 -50.40 -14.68
C PRO A 185 3.89 -51.29 -15.80
N ASP A 186 4.30 -50.99 -17.04
CA ASP A 186 4.58 -51.83 -18.24
C ASP A 186 3.53 -52.63 -19.08
N ARG A 187 3.55 -52.28 -20.39
CA ARG A 187 3.46 -53.08 -21.63
C ARG A 187 2.50 -54.29 -21.80
N SER A 188 1.73 -54.26 -22.89
CA SER A 188 1.94 -55.21 -24.02
C SER A 188 1.30 -54.79 -25.36
N ARG A 189 1.82 -55.40 -26.43
CA ARG A 189 1.66 -55.15 -27.88
C ARG A 189 0.26 -55.38 -28.46
N GLY A 190 -0.03 -54.73 -29.60
CA GLY A 190 -1.03 -55.19 -30.58
C GLY A 190 -1.28 -54.16 -31.71
N GLY A 191 -0.88 -54.45 -32.95
CA GLY A 191 -1.10 -53.58 -34.12
C GLY A 191 -2.30 -54.01 -34.98
N GLY A 192 -2.63 -53.22 -36.01
CA GLY A 192 -3.73 -53.54 -36.94
C GLY A 192 -4.04 -52.45 -37.96
N GLU A 193 -3.36 -52.54 -39.09
CA GLU A 193 -3.43 -51.81 -40.38
C GLU A 193 -4.79 -51.29 -40.91
N GLY A 194 -4.71 -50.32 -41.85
CA GLY A 194 -5.52 -50.36 -43.09
C GLY A 194 -6.26 -49.07 -43.47
N THR A 195 -5.63 -48.07 -44.12
CA THR A 195 -5.66 -47.83 -45.60
C THR A 195 -7.07 -47.63 -46.23
N ARG A 196 -7.36 -46.68 -47.12
CA ARG A 196 -6.63 -45.79 -48.07
C ARG A 196 -7.69 -44.75 -48.61
N ASN A 197 -7.45 -43.64 -49.32
CA ASN A 197 -6.47 -43.38 -50.38
C ASN A 197 -6.41 -41.89 -50.84
N PHE A 198 -5.30 -41.51 -51.49
CA PHE A 198 -5.06 -40.39 -52.44
C PHE A 198 -5.07 -38.89 -52.03
N SER A 199 -3.85 -38.37 -51.83
CA SER A 199 -3.34 -37.07 -52.34
C SER A 199 -2.77 -37.29 -53.78
N PRO A 200 -2.34 -36.29 -54.61
CA PRO A 200 -1.19 -35.40 -54.26
C PRO A 200 -1.04 -34.01 -54.95
N TYR A 201 -0.09 -33.21 -54.41
CA TYR A 201 0.66 -32.06 -55.00
C TYR A 201 -0.08 -30.70 -55.23
N LYS A 202 0.48 -29.51 -54.92
CA LYS A 202 1.71 -29.08 -54.18
C LYS A 202 1.65 -27.56 -53.93
N GLY A 203 2.16 -26.98 -52.81
CA GLY A 203 2.31 -25.50 -52.78
C GLY A 203 2.55 -24.68 -51.49
N ARG A 204 3.33 -25.14 -50.48
CA ARG A 204 3.95 -24.31 -49.40
C ARG A 204 3.05 -23.54 -48.39
N SER A 205 2.89 -24.13 -47.21
CA SER A 205 2.80 -23.47 -45.88
C SER A 205 4.19 -23.53 -45.21
N ASN A 206 4.72 -22.46 -44.61
CA ASN A 206 4.52 -22.00 -43.22
C ASN A 206 4.84 -23.02 -42.11
N THR A 207 5.88 -22.73 -41.35
CA THR A 207 5.92 -22.82 -39.87
C THR A 207 6.84 -21.71 -39.37
N VAL A 208 6.41 -21.00 -38.32
CA VAL A 208 7.22 -20.09 -37.51
C VAL A 208 7.10 -20.64 -36.09
N ASP A 209 8.22 -21.08 -35.54
CA ASP A 209 8.23 -21.65 -34.19
C ASP A 209 8.20 -20.53 -33.15
N LEU A 210 7.34 -20.69 -32.15
CA LEU A 210 7.26 -19.84 -30.96
C LEU A 210 7.98 -20.56 -29.83
N GLU A 211 9.22 -20.17 -29.54
CA GLU A 211 9.94 -20.67 -28.38
C GLU A 211 9.38 -20.05 -27.09
N VAL A 212 9.04 -20.93 -26.14
CA VAL A 212 8.73 -20.57 -24.75
C VAL A 212 10.01 -20.77 -23.95
N CYS A 213 10.55 -19.70 -23.37
CA CYS A 213 11.79 -19.79 -22.57
C CYS A 213 11.55 -20.40 -21.18
N GLU A 214 11.58 -21.73 -21.11
CA GLU A 214 12.17 -22.45 -19.98
C GLU A 214 13.47 -23.09 -20.48
N GLU A 215 14.60 -22.87 -19.79
CA GLU A 215 15.65 -23.90 -19.63
C GLU A 215 16.77 -23.47 -18.68
N ASP A 216 17.09 -24.37 -17.75
CA ASP A 216 18.42 -24.52 -17.13
C ASP A 216 19.06 -25.75 -17.80
N SER A 217 20.40 -25.81 -17.86
CA SER A 217 21.25 -26.97 -18.28
C SER A 217 21.80 -26.91 -19.74
N PRO A 218 22.73 -27.81 -20.17
CA PRO A 218 24.13 -27.36 -20.32
C PRO A 218 24.76 -27.58 -21.71
N LEU A 219 25.89 -26.90 -21.94
CA LEU A 219 26.65 -26.91 -23.21
C LEU A 219 27.58 -28.14 -23.35
N GLU A 220 27.54 -28.79 -24.52
CA GLU A 220 28.67 -29.54 -25.12
C GLU A 220 29.02 -28.95 -26.50
N TRP A 221 30.25 -29.19 -26.96
CA TRP A 221 30.87 -28.58 -28.15
C TRP A 221 31.45 -29.63 -29.11
N THR A 222 31.37 -29.39 -30.42
CA THR A 222 32.20 -29.98 -31.51
C THR A 222 32.14 -29.06 -32.75
N ASP A 223 33.13 -28.96 -33.66
CA ASP A 223 34.60 -29.10 -33.58
C ASP A 223 35.23 -28.45 -34.86
N ASP A 224 36.56 -28.50 -34.99
CA ASP A 224 37.45 -28.26 -36.18
C ASP A 224 38.25 -26.94 -36.29
N GLY A 225 39.60 -27.05 -36.28
CA GLY A 225 40.54 -25.99 -36.72
C GLY A 225 41.95 -25.88 -36.08
N GLN A 226 42.79 -26.93 -36.14
CA GLN A 226 44.19 -27.02 -35.65
C GLN A 226 45.19 -25.97 -36.25
N PRO A 227 46.44 -25.73 -35.72
CA PRO A 227 47.27 -26.64 -34.88
C PRO A 227 48.08 -26.09 -33.66
N SER A 228 48.60 -27.04 -32.85
CA SER A 228 49.49 -26.88 -31.66
C SER A 228 51.01 -26.87 -32.02
N PRO A 229 52.03 -26.78 -31.10
CA PRO A 229 52.29 -27.60 -29.89
C PRO A 229 52.76 -26.79 -28.62
N GLY A 230 52.89 -27.31 -27.40
CA GLY A 230 53.05 -28.70 -26.94
C GLY A 230 52.85 -28.91 -25.42
N ALA A 231 52.83 -30.19 -25.02
CA ALA A 231 52.27 -30.76 -23.77
C ALA A 231 53.35 -30.93 -22.65
N PRO A 232 53.21 -31.74 -21.55
CA PRO A 232 52.09 -32.64 -21.11
C PRO A 232 51.62 -32.49 -19.63
N VAL A 233 50.34 -32.72 -19.27
CA VAL A 233 49.66 -33.99 -18.82
C VAL A 233 50.09 -34.46 -17.40
N GLY A 234 49.21 -34.95 -16.49
CA GLY A 234 47.77 -35.27 -16.55
C GLY A 234 47.14 -35.45 -15.15
N ARG A 235 45.81 -35.38 -14.99
CA ARG A 235 44.76 -36.43 -15.15
C ARG A 235 44.42 -37.16 -13.82
N ILE A 236 43.20 -36.97 -13.28
CA ILE A 236 42.02 -37.91 -13.33
C ILE A 236 42.23 -39.13 -12.39
N SER A 237 41.32 -39.53 -11.48
CA SER A 237 39.85 -39.68 -11.54
C SER A 237 39.17 -39.77 -10.16
N SER A 238 37.85 -39.53 -10.13
CA SER A 238 36.89 -39.94 -9.08
C SER A 238 36.59 -41.46 -9.09
N PRO A 239 35.98 -42.05 -8.03
CA PRO A 239 34.52 -42.29 -8.10
C PRO A 239 33.75 -42.15 -6.76
N LEU A 240 32.43 -42.44 -6.82
CA LEU A 240 31.39 -42.26 -5.80
C LEU A 240 31.24 -43.43 -4.78
N GLY A 241 30.69 -43.10 -3.60
CA GLY A 241 30.05 -44.03 -2.64
C GLY A 241 31.01 -44.81 -1.71
N GLY A 242 30.67 -45.11 -0.45
CA GLY A 242 29.51 -44.75 0.38
C GLY A 242 29.50 -45.55 1.70
N LEU A 243 28.79 -45.05 2.72
CA LEU A 243 28.35 -45.75 3.96
C LEU A 243 29.38 -46.24 5.02
N ARG A 244 29.14 -45.76 6.25
CA ARG A 244 29.18 -46.43 7.58
C ARG A 244 30.50 -46.72 8.34
N HIS A 245 30.46 -46.22 9.59
CA HIS A 245 30.87 -46.81 10.88
C HIS A 245 32.33 -47.23 11.20
N ASP A 246 32.73 -46.74 12.37
CA ASP A 246 33.51 -47.39 13.43
C ASP A 246 35.00 -47.75 13.25
N ALA A 247 35.80 -46.88 13.90
CA ALA A 247 36.67 -47.23 15.03
C ALA A 247 38.13 -47.71 14.82
N ILE A 248 38.95 -47.39 15.85
CA ILE A 248 40.27 -47.99 16.20
C ILE A 248 41.43 -47.60 15.25
N GLN A 249 42.33 -46.69 15.65
CA GLN A 249 43.58 -46.93 16.41
C GLN A 249 44.58 -47.87 15.69
N LYS A 250 45.92 -47.66 15.65
CA LYS A 250 46.80 -46.78 16.46
C LYS A 250 48.22 -46.69 15.85
N GLY A 251 48.92 -45.59 16.16
CA GLY A 251 50.35 -45.58 16.53
C GLY A 251 51.37 -45.42 15.40
N GLN A 252 52.58 -44.88 15.61
CA GLN A 252 53.26 -44.27 16.78
C GLN A 252 54.22 -43.16 16.22
N GLN A 253 54.97 -42.29 16.92
CA GLN A 253 55.56 -42.24 18.27
C GLN A 253 55.58 -40.77 18.80
N GLY A 254 55.70 -40.55 20.13
CA GLY A 254 55.68 -39.22 20.80
C GLY A 254 57.09 -38.63 21.06
N PRO A 255 57.40 -38.02 22.22
CA PRO A 255 56.54 -37.71 23.40
C PRO A 255 56.77 -36.31 24.07
N SER A 256 55.86 -35.87 24.95
CA SER A 256 56.12 -35.65 26.41
C SER A 256 55.08 -34.77 27.16
N ASN A 257 54.46 -35.35 28.22
CA ASN A 257 54.09 -34.79 29.54
C ASN A 257 53.46 -33.38 29.68
N LYS A 258 52.38 -33.10 30.45
CA LYS A 258 51.73 -33.84 31.55
C LYS A 258 50.45 -33.11 32.05
N ASP A 259 49.36 -33.86 32.12
CA ASP A 259 48.42 -34.02 33.25
C ASP A 259 47.81 -32.83 34.05
N ALA A 260 46.49 -32.68 33.84
CA ALA A 260 45.42 -32.87 34.84
C ALA A 260 45.09 -31.82 35.94
N ALA A 261 43.81 -31.46 35.96
CA ALA A 261 43.00 -31.19 37.16
C ALA A 261 42.14 -32.45 37.48
N PRO A 262 41.28 -32.54 38.52
CA PRO A 262 40.96 -31.57 39.60
C PRO A 262 40.89 -32.19 41.03
N SER A 263 40.72 -31.36 42.09
CA SER A 263 39.83 -31.66 43.24
C SER A 263 39.79 -30.58 44.36
N TRP A 264 38.56 -30.32 44.86
CA TRP A 264 38.10 -29.96 46.22
C TRP A 264 39.06 -29.38 47.30
N VAL A 265 38.61 -28.33 48.01
CA VAL A 265 38.35 -28.28 49.49
C VAL A 265 38.11 -26.83 49.99
N HIS A 266 37.22 -26.65 50.98
CA HIS A 266 36.98 -25.40 51.72
C HIS A 266 38.20 -24.89 52.51
N GLN A 267 38.39 -23.57 52.64
CA GLN A 267 38.81 -22.99 53.93
C GLN A 267 38.49 -21.49 54.10
N HIS A 268 38.11 -21.12 55.33
CA HIS A 268 37.97 -19.72 55.78
C HIS A 268 39.34 -19.07 56.01
N ALA A 269 39.43 -17.75 55.79
CA ALA A 269 40.43 -16.92 56.46
C ALA A 269 39.89 -15.50 56.78
N ARG A 270 39.70 -15.21 58.07
CA ARG A 270 39.49 -13.84 58.58
C ARG A 270 40.81 -13.04 58.51
N ARG A 271 40.74 -11.74 58.25
CA ARG A 271 41.64 -10.76 58.89
C ARG A 271 40.86 -9.52 59.36
N GLN A 272 41.12 -9.12 60.60
CA GLN A 272 40.61 -7.91 61.25
C GLN A 272 41.64 -6.77 61.14
N ARG A 273 41.17 -5.51 61.22
CA ARG A 273 41.59 -4.43 62.17
C ARG A 273 41.11 -3.07 61.62
N SER A 274 40.19 -2.36 62.31
CA SER A 274 40.43 -1.33 63.36
C SER A 274 40.69 0.07 62.75
N ALA A 275 40.19 1.22 63.25
CA ALA A 275 39.34 1.52 64.43
C ALA A 275 38.84 2.99 64.37
N THR A 276 38.05 3.41 65.39
CA THR A 276 37.75 4.81 65.85
C THR A 276 37.01 5.74 64.86
N SER A 277 36.18 6.72 65.25
CA SER A 277 35.50 7.17 66.50
C SER A 277 34.60 8.37 66.09
N GLY A 278 33.54 8.83 66.75
CA GLY A 278 32.87 8.48 68.02
C GLY A 278 31.59 9.35 68.17
N VAL A 279 30.81 9.16 69.24
CA VAL A 279 29.50 9.80 69.48
C VAL A 279 29.63 10.92 70.55
N PRO A 280 28.76 11.94 70.53
CA PRO A 280 27.93 12.20 71.72
C PRO A 280 26.45 12.47 71.42
N GLN A 281 25.57 11.98 72.31
CA GLN A 281 24.14 12.31 72.40
C GLN A 281 23.90 13.64 73.15
N VAL A 282 22.77 14.31 72.91
CA VAL A 282 21.95 15.00 73.93
C VAL A 282 20.44 14.79 73.59
N GLU A 283 19.54 15.03 74.55
CA GLU A 283 18.25 14.34 74.76
C GLU A 283 17.00 15.29 74.79
N ARG A 284 15.78 14.72 74.63
CA ARG A 284 14.41 15.21 75.04
C ARG A 284 13.61 16.22 74.17
N GLY A 285 12.26 16.06 74.13
CA GLY A 285 11.34 17.18 73.80
C GLY A 285 9.86 16.99 73.34
N ILE A 286 9.06 16.08 73.92
CA ILE A 286 7.56 16.01 74.01
C ILE A 286 6.62 17.00 73.22
N SER A 287 5.73 16.40 72.40
CA SER A 287 4.28 16.63 72.10
C SER A 287 3.61 17.89 71.47
N LEU A 288 2.77 17.58 70.44
CA LEU A 288 1.33 17.90 70.23
C LEU A 288 0.80 19.25 69.64
N GLU A 289 -0.24 19.03 68.81
CA GLU A 289 -1.39 19.87 68.38
C GLU A 289 -1.35 20.90 67.21
N GLN A 290 -2.00 20.46 66.11
CA GLN A 290 -3.02 21.13 65.27
C GLN A 290 -2.96 22.64 64.98
N GLY A 291 -2.91 22.97 63.67
CA GLY A 291 -3.30 24.28 63.13
C GLY A 291 -3.43 24.28 61.60
N ARG A 292 -4.63 24.51 61.06
CA ARG A 292 -4.89 24.55 59.60
C ARG A 292 -4.38 25.86 58.96
N ARG A 293 -3.67 25.75 57.82
CA ARG A 293 -3.95 26.50 56.57
C ARG A 293 -3.07 26.00 55.42
N PHE A 294 -3.67 25.83 54.24
CA PHE A 294 -2.97 25.46 53.01
C PHE A 294 -2.41 26.71 52.31
N SER A 295 -1.14 26.65 51.92
CA SER A 295 -0.58 27.47 50.83
C SER A 295 0.47 26.67 50.08
N THR A 296 0.39 26.72 48.76
CA THR A 296 1.32 26.17 47.76
C THR A 296 2.80 26.27 48.13
N TYR A 297 3.57 25.18 47.90
CA TYR A 297 4.78 25.19 47.05
C TYR A 297 5.21 23.76 46.67
N ALA A 298 6.04 23.64 45.64
CA ALA A 298 6.38 22.39 44.97
C ALA A 298 7.20 21.42 45.85
N VAL A 299 6.91 20.12 45.72
CA VAL A 299 7.69 19.01 46.31
C VAL A 299 8.29 18.18 45.19
N ARG A 300 9.62 18.07 45.18
CA ARG A 300 10.35 17.07 44.38
C ARG A 300 9.98 15.67 44.91
N PRO A 301 9.81 14.64 44.06
CA PRO A 301 9.71 13.28 44.56
C PRO A 301 11.04 12.89 45.21
N GLU A 302 11.03 12.67 46.52
CA GLU A 302 12.18 12.16 47.26
C GLU A 302 12.41 10.67 46.94
N SER A 303 13.67 10.29 46.76
CA SER A 303 14.07 8.88 46.63
C SER A 303 13.75 8.12 47.91
N PRO A 304 13.07 6.95 47.86
CA PRO A 304 12.85 6.16 49.07
C PRO A 304 14.17 5.56 49.55
N SER A 305 14.66 6.05 50.68
CA SER A 305 15.76 5.46 51.42
C SER A 305 15.38 4.06 51.90
N ARG A 306 16.13 3.03 51.49
CA ARG A 306 16.03 1.70 52.10
C ARG A 306 16.46 1.76 53.57
N SER A 307 15.55 1.39 54.48
CA SER A 307 15.94 0.83 55.76
C SER A 307 16.33 -0.64 55.53
N GLU A 308 17.57 -0.99 55.88
CA GLU A 308 17.92 -2.39 56.13
C GLU A 308 17.25 -2.80 57.45
N ASP A 309 16.36 -3.81 57.41
CA ASP A 309 16.36 -4.90 58.39
C ASP A 309 15.31 -5.99 58.03
N GLU A 310 15.63 -7.21 58.47
CA GLU A 310 14.83 -8.45 58.47
C GLU A 310 14.39 -9.10 57.14
N VAL A 311 15.00 -10.26 56.87
CA VAL A 311 14.59 -11.24 55.85
C VAL A 311 13.35 -11.99 56.32
N GLY A 312 12.18 -11.69 55.75
CA GLY A 312 10.94 -12.42 56.05
C GLY A 312 9.81 -12.11 55.07
N SER A 313 9.31 -13.14 54.37
CA SER A 313 8.21 -13.10 53.40
C SER A 313 8.37 -12.11 52.23
N THR A 314 8.68 -12.66 51.05
CA THR A 314 8.45 -11.97 49.79
C THR A 314 6.96 -11.67 49.64
N HIS A 315 6.58 -10.39 49.71
CA HIS A 315 5.33 -9.93 49.11
C HIS A 315 5.43 -10.04 47.59
N VAL A 316 5.34 -11.28 47.10
CA VAL A 316 4.94 -11.55 45.73
C VAL A 316 3.46 -11.19 45.66
N THR A 317 3.15 -9.94 45.32
CA THR A 317 1.91 -9.70 44.58
C THR A 317 2.06 -10.48 43.29
N GLN A 318 1.57 -11.72 43.29
CA GLN A 318 1.48 -12.52 42.08
C GLN A 318 0.69 -11.70 41.08
N GLN A 319 1.32 -11.32 39.97
CA GLN A 319 0.55 -11.14 38.75
C GLN A 319 -0.10 -12.49 38.51
N ILE A 320 -1.43 -12.56 38.73
CA ILE A 320 -2.22 -13.78 38.54
C ILE A 320 -2.09 -14.26 37.08
N MET A 321 -1.81 -13.33 36.15
CA MET A 321 -1.49 -13.60 34.75
C MET A 321 -0.17 -12.95 34.33
N GLY A 322 0.75 -13.75 33.76
CA GLY A 322 2.03 -13.28 33.20
C GLY A 322 1.88 -12.70 31.78
N LYS A 323 2.98 -12.15 31.23
CA LYS A 323 2.98 -11.44 29.93
C LYS A 323 2.35 -12.27 28.79
N ASN A 324 2.64 -13.57 28.72
CA ASN A 324 2.08 -14.50 27.72
C ASN A 324 0.55 -14.49 27.63
N SER A 325 -0.15 -14.20 28.75
CA SER A 325 -1.61 -14.16 28.82
C SER A 325 -2.19 -12.74 28.72
N LEU A 326 -1.36 -11.69 28.78
CA LEU A 326 -1.80 -10.31 28.58
C LEU A 326 -1.88 -10.00 27.08
N MET A 327 -2.91 -9.27 26.67
CA MET A 327 -2.93 -8.64 25.34
C MET A 327 -2.01 -7.41 25.40
N LEU A 328 -0.99 -7.32 24.55
CA LEU A 328 0.06 -6.29 24.65
C LEU A 328 0.06 -5.33 23.45
N GLU A 329 0.32 -4.05 23.71
CA GLU A 329 0.59 -3.05 22.66
C GLU A 329 2.00 -3.16 22.05
N TYR A 330 2.95 -3.69 22.82
CA TYR A 330 4.33 -3.93 22.40
C TYR A 330 4.97 -4.97 23.32
N SER A 331 5.53 -6.02 22.73
CA SER A 331 6.12 -7.19 23.39
C SER A 331 7.64 -7.20 23.25
N ASP A 332 8.32 -7.37 24.38
CA ASP A 332 9.72 -7.79 24.41
C ASP A 332 9.88 -9.31 24.18
N TYR A 333 11.13 -9.78 24.22
CA TYR A 333 11.50 -11.18 24.07
C TYR A 333 12.07 -11.74 25.37
N GLY A 334 11.68 -12.98 25.70
CA GLY A 334 12.36 -13.79 26.73
C GLY A 334 12.00 -13.46 28.19
N THR A 335 11.06 -12.54 28.45
CA THR A 335 10.64 -12.17 29.81
C THR A 335 9.27 -12.73 30.23
N GLY A 336 8.87 -13.85 29.64
CA GLY A 336 7.62 -14.55 29.94
C GLY A 336 6.44 -14.19 29.03
N ASP A 337 6.70 -13.58 27.87
CA ASP A 337 5.86 -13.73 26.67
C ASP A 337 6.57 -14.72 25.73
N TYR A 338 5.85 -15.75 25.25
CA TYR A 338 6.37 -16.77 24.34
C TYR A 338 5.89 -16.60 22.89
N ARG A 339 4.96 -15.65 22.66
CA ARG A 339 4.46 -15.25 21.34
C ARG A 339 5.54 -14.50 20.55
N LEU A 340 5.28 -14.27 19.26
CA LEU A 340 6.15 -13.50 18.39
C LEU A 340 6.29 -12.05 18.92
N PRO A 341 7.53 -11.59 19.23
CA PRO A 341 7.74 -10.32 19.92
C PRO A 341 7.72 -9.13 18.95
N SER A 342 7.50 -7.92 19.45
CA SER A 342 7.56 -6.70 18.63
C SER A 342 8.99 -6.36 18.23
N PHE A 343 9.95 -6.63 19.10
CA PHE A 343 11.35 -6.36 18.85
C PHE A 343 12.26 -7.42 19.47
N LYS A 344 13.50 -7.48 19.00
CA LYS A 344 14.58 -8.25 19.63
C LYS A 344 15.89 -7.50 19.47
N VAL A 345 16.66 -7.41 20.55
CA VAL A 345 17.96 -6.72 20.59
C VAL A 345 19.09 -7.69 20.96
N ARG A 346 20.33 -7.24 20.80
CA ARG A 346 21.55 -7.91 21.28
C ARG A 346 22.51 -6.91 21.91
N TYR A 347 22.89 -7.17 23.15
CA TYR A 347 23.99 -6.53 23.86
C TYR A 347 25.25 -7.39 23.71
N ASN A 348 26.41 -6.73 23.60
CA ASN A 348 27.72 -7.38 23.47
C ASN A 348 28.47 -7.38 24.81
N ALA A 349 29.63 -8.04 24.87
CA ALA A 349 30.47 -8.08 26.07
C ALA A 349 30.97 -6.70 26.57
N GLU A 350 30.88 -5.66 25.73
CA GLU A 350 31.24 -4.28 26.10
C GLU A 350 30.10 -3.57 26.87
N SER A 351 28.88 -4.09 26.80
CA SER A 351 27.75 -3.62 27.59
C SER A 351 27.90 -4.01 29.06
N ALA A 352 27.38 -3.17 29.96
CA ALA A 352 27.24 -3.51 31.38
C ALA A 352 26.36 -4.76 31.63
N LEU A 353 25.55 -5.16 30.65
CA LEU A 353 24.75 -6.40 30.66
C LEU A 353 25.53 -7.64 30.20
N GLY A 354 26.72 -7.46 29.61
CA GLY A 354 27.42 -8.51 28.88
C GLY A 354 26.63 -9.03 27.67
N HIS A 355 26.91 -10.27 27.27
CA HIS A 355 26.15 -10.94 26.20
C HIS A 355 24.72 -11.27 26.65
N SER A 356 23.75 -10.49 26.16
CA SER A 356 22.32 -10.64 26.46
C SER A 356 21.48 -10.29 25.24
N ASP A 357 20.31 -10.91 25.09
CA ASP A 357 19.25 -10.52 24.14
C ASP A 357 17.93 -10.15 24.85
N ILE A 358 18.00 -9.94 26.17
CA ILE A 358 16.90 -9.61 27.06
C ILE A 358 16.87 -8.10 27.33
N SER A 359 15.72 -7.47 27.08
CA SER A 359 15.47 -6.03 27.29
C SER A 359 14.00 -5.81 27.67
N PRO A 360 13.60 -6.06 28.93
CA PRO A 360 12.23 -5.80 29.38
C PRO A 360 11.89 -4.32 29.22
N LEU A 361 10.78 -4.02 28.56
CA LEU A 361 10.29 -2.65 28.45
C LEU A 361 9.19 -2.38 29.48
N GLU A 362 9.26 -1.21 30.11
CA GLU A 362 8.23 -0.69 30.99
C GLU A 362 7.88 0.76 30.62
N TYR A 363 6.62 1.14 30.81
CA TYR A 363 6.17 2.52 30.70
C TYR A 363 6.98 3.45 31.61
N ARG A 364 7.47 4.54 31.03
CA ARG A 364 8.20 5.61 31.73
C ARG A 364 7.36 6.89 31.81
N ASP A 365 6.98 7.43 30.66
CA ASP A 365 6.22 8.67 30.52
C ASP A 365 5.50 8.72 29.16
N HIS A 366 4.67 9.74 28.95
CA HIS A 366 4.06 10.05 27.67
C HIS A 366 3.81 11.55 27.51
N ILE A 367 3.53 11.99 26.28
CA ILE A 367 2.96 13.30 25.95
C ILE A 367 1.84 13.13 24.94
N ILE A 368 0.81 13.99 25.02
CA ILE A 368 -0.23 14.11 24.00
C ILE A 368 -0.09 15.48 23.35
N VAL A 369 0.05 15.52 22.02
CA VAL A 369 0.28 16.74 21.23
C VAL A 369 -0.75 16.87 20.11
N ARG A 370 -1.14 18.10 19.77
CA ARG A 370 -1.91 18.38 18.54
C ARG A 370 -1.01 18.26 17.32
N GLY A 371 -1.57 17.76 16.22
CA GLY A 371 -0.87 17.43 15.00
C GLY A 371 -0.10 16.12 15.09
N LYS A 372 0.70 15.86 14.06
CA LYS A 372 1.55 14.67 13.94
C LYS A 372 3.04 15.07 13.90
N PRO A 373 3.88 14.59 14.84
CA PRO A 373 5.32 14.78 14.78
C PRO A 373 5.93 14.12 13.53
N SER A 374 6.60 14.93 12.71
CA SER A 374 7.32 14.45 11.53
C SER A 374 8.39 13.42 11.89
N ILE A 375 8.61 12.44 11.01
CA ILE A 375 9.74 11.52 11.12
C ILE A 375 11.03 12.29 10.85
N VAL A 376 11.69 12.77 11.90
CA VAL A 376 12.98 13.46 11.85
C VAL A 376 14.00 12.68 12.66
N GLY A 377 15.07 12.23 12.01
CA GLY A 377 16.16 11.47 12.62
C GLY A 377 17.34 11.35 11.67
N GLN A 378 18.56 11.26 12.21
CA GLN A 378 19.80 11.15 11.42
C GLN A 378 19.82 9.93 10.49
N GLN A 379 19.08 8.87 10.84
CA GLN A 379 19.04 7.61 10.11
C GLN A 379 17.80 7.49 9.20
N ASP A 380 16.74 8.28 9.42
CA ASP A 380 15.38 8.02 8.90
C ASP A 380 14.73 9.18 8.15
N ALA A 381 15.43 10.31 7.96
CA ALA A 381 14.85 11.60 7.51
C ALA A 381 14.10 11.59 6.15
N SER A 382 14.17 10.50 5.39
CA SER A 382 13.49 10.32 4.10
C SER A 382 12.40 9.25 4.12
N LEU A 383 11.96 8.75 5.27
CA LEU A 383 10.82 7.82 5.31
C LEU A 383 9.51 8.51 4.86
N PRO A 384 8.71 7.89 3.98
CA PRO A 384 7.37 8.36 3.65
C PRO A 384 6.48 8.27 4.89
N GLN A 385 5.58 9.24 5.03
CA GLN A 385 4.79 9.41 6.24
C GLN A 385 3.43 10.06 5.94
N VAL A 386 2.45 9.86 6.83
CA VAL A 386 1.17 10.57 6.73
C VAL A 386 1.39 12.06 6.93
N ARG A 387 0.98 12.88 5.96
CA ARG A 387 1.05 14.34 6.08
C ARG A 387 -0.02 14.84 7.04
N CYS A 388 0.37 15.80 7.88
CA CYS A 388 -0.49 16.60 8.74
C CYS A 388 -0.22 18.03 8.32
N GLU A 389 -1.17 18.63 7.61
CA GLU A 389 -1.03 19.93 6.95
C GLU A 389 -1.56 21.05 7.85
N ASN A 390 -2.53 20.73 8.72
CA ASN A 390 -2.95 21.53 9.85
C ASN A 390 -2.74 20.74 11.16
N ARG A 391 -2.31 21.40 12.24
CA ARG A 391 -2.21 20.79 13.58
C ARG A 391 -3.54 20.25 14.13
N MET A 392 -4.67 20.65 13.54
CA MET A 392 -5.99 20.10 13.89
C MET A 392 -6.34 18.81 13.15
N ASP A 393 -5.61 18.43 12.09
CA ASP A 393 -5.86 17.19 11.32
C ASP A 393 -5.73 15.91 12.17
N ALA A 394 -4.91 15.98 13.22
CA ALA A 394 -4.52 14.84 14.04
C ALA A 394 -4.25 15.21 15.50
N VAL A 395 -4.27 14.19 16.37
CA VAL A 395 -3.74 14.25 17.74
C VAL A 395 -2.80 13.06 17.90
N THR A 396 -1.61 13.28 18.44
CA THR A 396 -0.60 12.23 18.63
C THR A 396 -0.28 12.00 20.10
N LEU A 397 -0.30 10.74 20.51
CA LEU A 397 0.31 10.25 21.74
C LEU A 397 1.72 9.75 21.42
N GLU A 398 2.74 10.34 22.06
CA GLU A 398 4.09 9.77 22.14
C GLU A 398 4.24 9.11 23.51
N LEU A 399 4.47 7.80 23.55
CA LEU A 399 4.57 7.01 24.77
C LEU A 399 5.96 6.38 24.87
N ASN A 400 6.72 6.75 25.89
CA ASN A 400 8.07 6.23 26.11
C ASN A 400 8.06 4.98 26.99
N LEU A 401 8.51 3.87 26.42
CA LEU A 401 8.92 2.68 27.13
C LEU A 401 10.43 2.71 27.38
N GLN A 402 10.89 2.17 28.50
CA GLN A 402 12.30 2.07 28.84
C GLN A 402 12.67 0.71 29.44
N ASP A 403 13.82 0.18 29.04
CA ASP A 403 14.55 -0.82 29.81
C ASP A 403 15.39 -0.09 30.87
N ARG A 404 15.06 -0.32 32.14
CA ARG A 404 15.68 0.37 33.28
C ARG A 404 17.17 0.03 33.48
N VAL A 405 17.66 -1.08 32.92
CA VAL A 405 19.03 -1.55 33.12
C VAL A 405 19.95 -1.12 31.99
N SER A 406 19.55 -1.31 30.72
CA SER A 406 20.34 -0.79 29.58
C SER A 406 20.15 0.71 29.33
N GLY A 407 19.04 1.28 29.84
CA GLY A 407 18.60 2.63 29.53
C GLY A 407 17.95 2.77 28.15
N LEU A 408 17.86 1.71 27.34
CA LEU A 408 17.26 1.71 26.00
C LEU A 408 15.82 2.24 26.06
N ILE A 409 15.46 3.14 25.15
CA ILE A 409 14.13 3.75 25.07
C ILE A 409 13.46 3.30 23.78
N VAL A 410 12.18 2.90 23.85
CA VAL A 410 11.31 2.73 22.69
C VAL A 410 10.13 3.67 22.83
N THR A 411 10.05 4.67 21.96
CA THR A 411 8.91 5.58 21.86
C THR A 411 7.90 5.01 20.87
N LEU A 412 6.67 4.78 21.33
CA LEU A 412 5.53 4.39 20.50
C LEU A 412 4.74 5.64 20.13
N TYR A 413 4.40 5.79 18.85
CA TYR A 413 3.62 6.89 18.33
C TYR A 413 2.24 6.38 17.93
N TYR A 414 1.19 7.04 18.40
CA TYR A 414 -0.20 6.80 18.01
C TYR A 414 -0.79 8.12 17.52
N SER A 415 -0.86 8.34 16.21
CA SER A 415 -1.45 9.55 15.61
C SER A 415 -2.87 9.24 15.15
N VAL A 416 -3.86 9.78 15.83
CA VAL A 416 -5.27 9.67 15.47
C VAL A 416 -5.59 10.76 14.46
N PHE A 417 -6.21 10.39 13.34
CA PHE A 417 -6.76 11.31 12.33
C PHE A 417 -8.30 11.18 12.35
N PRO A 418 -9.02 11.98 13.17
CA PRO A 418 -10.44 11.80 13.42
C PRO A 418 -11.29 11.78 12.15
N GLU A 419 -11.17 12.81 11.32
CA GLU A 419 -12.01 13.01 10.12
C GLU A 419 -11.81 11.89 9.08
N TRP A 420 -10.58 11.37 8.96
CA TRP A 420 -10.24 10.27 8.04
C TRP A 420 -10.65 8.89 8.54
N ASP A 421 -10.94 8.77 9.83
CA ASP A 421 -11.22 7.52 10.54
C ASP A 421 -10.04 6.52 10.52
N VAL A 422 -8.84 7.04 10.83
CA VAL A 422 -7.59 6.28 10.76
C VAL A 422 -6.72 6.52 11.99
N LEU A 423 -6.14 5.43 12.51
CA LEU A 423 -5.02 5.45 13.46
C LEU A 423 -3.71 5.20 12.70
N VAL A 424 -2.66 5.94 13.02
CA VAL A 424 -1.32 5.76 12.43
C VAL A 424 -0.34 5.40 13.54
N ARG A 425 0.35 4.27 13.41
CA ARG A 425 1.33 3.80 14.40
C ARG A 425 2.74 3.66 13.81
N ARG A 426 3.75 4.00 14.63
CA ARG A 426 5.17 3.69 14.41
C ARG A 426 5.90 3.57 15.76
N ALA A 427 7.08 2.95 15.75
CA ALA A 427 7.99 2.88 16.89
C ALA A 427 9.31 3.60 16.58
N LYS A 428 9.99 4.10 17.61
CA LYS A 428 11.35 4.65 17.53
C LYS A 428 12.21 4.11 18.67
N MET A 429 13.28 3.40 18.34
CA MET A 429 14.24 2.89 19.31
C MET A 429 15.41 3.87 19.43
N THR A 430 15.77 4.25 20.65
CA THR A 430 16.85 5.20 20.94
C THR A 430 17.81 4.60 21.96
N ASN A 431 19.09 4.47 21.58
CA ASN A 431 20.15 4.11 22.49
C ASN A 431 20.69 5.40 23.14
N PRO A 432 20.50 5.65 24.45
CA PRO A 432 20.94 6.90 25.05
C PRO A 432 22.48 6.99 25.08
N ARG A 433 23.03 8.21 25.06
CA ARG A 433 24.50 8.40 25.16
C ARG A 433 25.11 7.82 26.45
N SER A 434 24.30 7.68 27.50
CA SER A 434 24.70 7.14 28.81
C SER A 434 24.89 5.62 28.83
N SER A 435 24.48 4.87 27.80
CA SER A 435 24.65 3.41 27.76
C SER A 435 26.10 2.97 27.58
N GLY A 436 26.96 3.83 27.02
CA GLY A 436 28.38 3.58 26.77
C GLY A 436 28.70 2.53 25.68
N SER A 437 27.73 1.69 25.28
CA SER A 437 27.90 0.56 24.36
C SER A 437 26.84 0.54 23.25
N PRO A 438 27.16 0.03 22.04
CA PRO A 438 26.18 -0.12 20.96
C PRO A 438 25.19 -1.26 21.23
N VAL A 439 23.97 -1.11 20.73
CA VAL A 439 22.91 -2.13 20.80
C VAL A 439 22.63 -2.66 19.39
N GLY A 440 22.66 -3.99 19.21
CA GLY A 440 22.20 -4.63 17.98
C GLY A 440 20.68 -4.76 17.99
N ILE A 441 20.03 -4.53 16.85
CA ILE A 441 18.59 -4.76 16.64
C ILE A 441 18.46 -5.91 15.64
N ASP A 442 17.79 -6.98 16.07
CA ASP A 442 17.57 -8.19 15.28
C ASP A 442 16.18 -8.28 14.66
N ARG A 443 15.21 -7.56 15.23
CA ARG A 443 13.81 -7.48 14.82
C ARG A 443 13.22 -6.19 15.40
N PHE A 444 12.38 -5.49 14.63
CA PHE A 444 11.73 -4.25 15.07
C PHE A 444 10.48 -4.00 14.21
N VAL A 445 9.29 -3.99 14.83
CA VAL A 445 8.00 -3.80 14.15
C VAL A 445 7.35 -2.47 14.52
N SER A 446 6.56 -1.90 13.60
CA SER A 446 5.82 -0.66 13.79
C SER A 446 4.58 -0.84 14.66
N VAL A 447 3.97 -2.02 14.60
CA VAL A 447 2.67 -2.34 15.21
C VAL A 447 2.72 -3.73 15.83
N THR A 448 2.19 -3.81 17.04
CA THR A 448 1.71 -5.04 17.67
C THR A 448 0.32 -4.76 18.21
N THR A 449 -0.65 -5.58 17.84
CA THR A 449 -2.02 -5.52 18.37
C THR A 449 -2.48 -6.95 18.63
N ASP A 450 -2.88 -7.19 19.88
CA ASP A 450 -3.48 -8.44 20.32
C ASP A 450 -5.01 -8.31 20.34
N PHE A 451 -5.73 -9.36 19.94
CA PHE A 451 -7.19 -9.42 19.92
C PHE A 451 -7.70 -10.57 20.79
N GLU A 452 -8.89 -10.38 21.37
CA GLU A 452 -9.57 -11.41 22.16
C GLU A 452 -9.88 -12.67 21.36
N ALA A 453 -10.08 -13.79 22.07
CA ALA A 453 -10.28 -15.09 21.42
C ALA A 453 -11.50 -15.11 20.48
N GLY A 454 -11.34 -15.69 19.29
CA GLY A 454 -12.40 -15.74 18.30
C GLY A 454 -11.98 -16.30 16.93
N ASN A 455 -12.95 -16.40 16.03
CA ASN A 455 -12.76 -16.96 14.69
C ASN A 455 -12.33 -15.85 13.72
N TYR A 456 -11.02 -15.67 13.59
CA TYR A 456 -10.44 -14.65 12.72
C TYR A 456 -10.08 -15.20 11.35
N TYR A 457 -10.26 -14.37 10.33
CA TYR A 457 -9.76 -14.61 8.99
C TYR A 457 -8.70 -13.57 8.66
N PHE A 458 -7.66 -13.98 7.95
CA PHE A 458 -6.68 -13.09 7.36
C PHE A 458 -6.91 -13.00 5.86
N THR A 459 -7.19 -11.79 5.39
CA THR A 459 -7.20 -11.46 3.97
C THR A 459 -5.92 -10.71 3.61
N HIS A 460 -5.22 -11.18 2.59
CA HIS A 460 -4.03 -10.54 2.05
C HIS A 460 -4.00 -10.57 0.53
N PHE A 461 -3.08 -9.78 -0.04
CA PHE A 461 -2.96 -9.59 -1.48
C PHE A 461 -1.59 -10.08 -1.92
N GLY A 462 -1.54 -11.14 -2.72
CA GLY A 462 -0.28 -11.70 -3.22
C GLY A 462 -0.28 -11.90 -4.72
N GLY A 463 0.63 -12.71 -5.25
CA GLY A 463 0.68 -12.99 -6.68
C GLY A 463 2.06 -13.29 -7.22
N SER A 464 2.29 -12.82 -8.45
CA SER A 464 3.57 -12.84 -9.15
C SER A 464 3.64 -11.63 -10.09
N TRP A 465 4.77 -11.44 -10.77
CA TRP A 465 4.81 -10.58 -11.95
C TRP A 465 3.68 -10.97 -12.92
N GLY A 466 2.99 -9.97 -13.48
CA GLY A 466 1.84 -10.14 -14.37
C GLY A 466 0.56 -10.67 -13.71
N ARG A 467 0.54 -10.85 -12.38
CA ARG A 467 -0.57 -11.41 -11.58
C ARG A 467 -0.60 -10.80 -10.17
N GLU A 468 -0.33 -9.51 -10.05
CA GLU A 468 -0.26 -8.79 -8.78
C GLU A 468 -1.63 -8.74 -8.06
N GLY A 469 -1.63 -8.44 -6.76
CA GLY A 469 -2.84 -8.07 -6.02
C GLY A 469 -3.91 -9.16 -5.83
N GLN A 470 -3.63 -10.45 -6.06
CA GLN A 470 -4.61 -11.52 -5.90
C GLN A 470 -5.06 -11.63 -4.44
N ARG A 471 -6.36 -11.41 -4.20
CA ARG A 471 -6.95 -11.48 -2.86
C ARG A 471 -7.06 -12.94 -2.42
N MET A 472 -6.42 -13.27 -1.31
CA MET A 472 -6.50 -14.56 -0.62
C MET A 472 -7.07 -14.31 0.77
N SER A 473 -8.10 -15.06 1.16
CA SER A 473 -8.75 -14.98 2.47
C SER A 473 -8.84 -16.37 3.07
N GLN A 474 -8.29 -16.56 4.27
CA GLN A 474 -8.31 -17.84 4.98
C GLN A 474 -8.55 -17.66 6.47
N GLU A 475 -9.09 -18.70 7.11
CA GLU A 475 -9.20 -18.77 8.57
C GLU A 475 -7.80 -18.85 9.19
N LEU A 476 -7.60 -18.17 10.31
CA LEU A 476 -6.40 -18.27 11.12
C LEU A 476 -6.56 -19.40 12.13
N LEU A 477 -5.71 -20.41 12.01
CA LEU A 477 -5.63 -21.55 12.92
C LEU A 477 -4.49 -21.36 13.92
N ALA A 478 -4.47 -22.15 15.00
CA ALA A 478 -3.42 -22.15 16.01
C ALA A 478 -2.00 -22.23 15.40
N GLY A 479 -1.11 -21.35 15.86
CA GLY A 479 0.21 -21.10 15.27
C GLY A 479 0.28 -19.79 14.50
N ALA A 480 1.37 -19.58 13.76
CA ALA A 480 1.66 -18.34 13.05
C ALA A 480 1.54 -18.47 11.53
N MET A 481 0.76 -17.59 10.92
CA MET A 481 0.76 -17.31 9.49
C MET A 481 1.57 -16.04 9.21
N THR A 482 2.43 -16.06 8.20
CA THR A 482 3.26 -14.89 7.83
C THR A 482 3.21 -14.62 6.33
N ILE A 483 3.20 -13.34 5.97
CA ILE A 483 3.45 -12.86 4.61
C ILE A 483 4.49 -11.75 4.65
N GLY A 484 5.19 -11.52 3.55
CA GLY A 484 6.17 -10.46 3.50
C GLY A 484 7.07 -10.55 2.28
N SER A 485 8.12 -9.74 2.30
CA SER A 485 9.15 -9.76 1.27
C SER A 485 10.55 -9.73 1.88
N THR A 486 11.43 -10.53 1.29
CA THR A 486 12.86 -10.59 1.55
C THR A 486 13.68 -10.07 0.35
N ARG A 487 13.01 -9.36 -0.58
CA ARG A 487 13.53 -9.05 -1.92
C ARG A 487 14.18 -7.67 -2.04
N GLY A 488 14.30 -6.94 -0.93
CA GLY A 488 14.71 -5.54 -0.90
C GLY A 488 13.63 -4.55 -1.36
N VAL A 489 12.52 -5.06 -1.88
CA VAL A 489 11.32 -4.31 -2.33
C VAL A 489 10.06 -4.93 -1.73
N SER A 490 8.94 -4.21 -1.70
CA SER A 490 7.63 -4.73 -1.26
C SER A 490 7.17 -5.93 -2.10
N SER A 491 7.35 -5.87 -3.42
CA SER A 491 7.26 -6.96 -4.41
C SER A 491 5.88 -7.34 -4.96
N HIS A 492 5.89 -7.95 -6.16
CA HIS A 492 4.71 -8.52 -6.83
C HIS A 492 4.05 -9.68 -6.05
N MET A 493 4.80 -10.32 -5.15
CA MET A 493 4.41 -11.58 -4.51
C MET A 493 3.50 -11.37 -3.31
N HIS A 494 3.69 -10.27 -2.57
CA HIS A 494 2.88 -9.87 -1.42
C HIS A 494 2.85 -8.35 -1.34
N ASN A 495 1.65 -7.77 -1.32
CA ASN A 495 1.44 -6.36 -1.03
C ASN A 495 1.67 -6.11 0.48
N PRO A 496 2.20 -4.94 0.91
CA PRO A 496 2.33 -4.57 2.32
C PRO A 496 0.98 -4.15 2.95
N MET A 497 -0.08 -4.90 2.64
CA MET A 497 -1.43 -4.73 3.14
C MET A 497 -2.00 -6.07 3.61
N GLY A 498 -2.66 -6.06 4.76
CA GLY A 498 -3.43 -7.18 5.29
C GLY A 498 -4.70 -6.71 6.01
N ILE A 499 -5.70 -7.58 6.09
CA ILE A 499 -6.96 -7.32 6.80
C ILE A 499 -7.27 -8.51 7.70
N ILE A 500 -7.53 -8.25 8.99
CA ILE A 500 -8.19 -9.21 9.88
C ILE A 500 -9.69 -9.00 9.79
N SER A 501 -10.48 -10.07 9.76
CA SER A 501 -11.94 -10.01 9.88
C SER A 501 -12.48 -11.05 10.86
N LYS A 502 -13.63 -10.75 11.48
CA LYS A 502 -14.42 -11.77 12.22
C LYS A 502 -15.35 -12.46 11.22
N GLY A 503 -15.05 -13.74 10.92
CA GLY A 503 -15.65 -14.45 9.79
C GLY A 503 -15.01 -14.11 8.42
N PRO A 504 -15.43 -14.81 7.35
CA PRO A 504 -14.88 -14.62 6.00
C PRO A 504 -15.01 -13.19 5.48
N TYR A 505 -14.10 -12.79 4.58
CA TYR A 505 -14.14 -11.49 3.91
C TYR A 505 -15.52 -11.20 3.30
N ASN A 506 -16.05 -10.01 3.57
CA ASN A 506 -17.33 -9.56 3.02
C ASN A 506 -17.31 -8.06 2.72
N GLU A 507 -17.87 -7.65 1.57
CA GLU A 507 -17.87 -6.25 1.15
C GLU A 507 -18.77 -5.36 2.03
N ASP A 508 -19.92 -5.86 2.49
CA ASP A 508 -21.02 -5.04 3.04
C ASP A 508 -21.32 -5.30 4.52
N ALA A 509 -20.68 -6.29 5.15
CA ALA A 509 -20.95 -6.69 6.53
C ALA A 509 -19.70 -7.19 7.26
N GLY A 510 -19.76 -7.20 8.60
CA GLY A 510 -18.72 -7.77 9.46
C GLY A 510 -17.58 -6.81 9.80
N TYR A 511 -16.90 -7.11 10.89
CA TYR A 511 -15.80 -6.28 11.41
C TYR A 511 -14.51 -6.59 10.65
N HIS A 512 -13.89 -5.54 10.14
CA HIS A 512 -12.65 -5.60 9.37
C HIS A 512 -11.63 -4.60 9.94
N TRP A 513 -10.40 -5.07 10.16
CA TRP A 513 -9.26 -4.32 10.68
C TRP A 513 -8.13 -4.36 9.65
N GLY A 514 -7.94 -3.25 8.94
CA GLY A 514 -6.95 -3.10 7.87
C GLY A 514 -5.63 -2.55 8.37
N PHE A 515 -4.54 -3.12 7.87
CA PHE A 515 -3.17 -2.68 8.12
C PHE A 515 -2.51 -2.39 6.76
N ILE A 516 -2.05 -1.16 6.53
CA ILE A 516 -1.27 -0.77 5.35
C ILE A 516 0.08 -0.23 5.83
N PHE A 517 1.17 -0.95 5.55
CA PHE A 517 2.51 -0.55 5.94
C PHE A 517 3.13 0.36 4.87
N MET A 518 3.47 1.59 5.25
CA MET A 518 4.03 2.62 4.36
C MET A 518 5.52 2.38 4.12
N TYR A 519 5.86 1.24 3.51
CA TYR A 519 7.23 0.88 3.21
C TYR A 519 7.34 0.03 1.94
N SER A 520 8.32 0.38 1.10
CA SER A 520 8.51 -0.14 -0.25
C SER A 520 9.66 -1.14 -0.33
N GLY A 521 10.22 -1.52 0.83
CA GLY A 521 11.29 -2.51 0.98
C GLY A 521 10.82 -3.84 1.58
N SER A 522 11.78 -4.63 2.08
CA SER A 522 11.48 -5.91 2.75
C SER A 522 10.64 -5.73 4.03
N PHE A 523 9.43 -6.28 4.02
CA PHE A 523 8.45 -6.17 5.12
C PHE A 523 7.97 -7.54 5.63
N LEU A 524 7.24 -7.51 6.74
CA LEU A 524 6.55 -8.64 7.36
C LEU A 524 5.18 -8.19 7.88
N ILE A 525 4.15 -8.98 7.60
CA ILE A 525 2.88 -9.02 8.34
C ILE A 525 2.72 -10.46 8.85
N GLU A 526 2.55 -10.63 10.14
CA GLU A 526 2.40 -11.93 10.78
C GLU A 526 1.20 -11.93 11.72
N CYS A 527 0.49 -13.05 11.75
CA CYS A 527 -0.74 -13.29 12.49
C CYS A 527 -0.57 -14.60 13.25
N GLU A 528 -0.53 -14.55 14.58
CA GLU A 528 -0.31 -15.70 15.45
C GLU A 528 -1.54 -15.95 16.34
N ILE A 529 -2.16 -17.12 16.21
CA ILE A 529 -3.16 -17.61 17.16
C ILE A 529 -2.42 -18.43 18.23
N ASN A 530 -2.43 -17.94 19.47
CA ASN A 530 -1.71 -18.57 20.58
C ASN A 530 -2.52 -19.70 21.24
N GLU A 531 -1.97 -20.31 22.29
CA GLU A 531 -2.59 -21.39 23.06
C GLU A 531 -3.88 -21.00 23.81
N THR A 532 -4.15 -19.71 23.98
CA THR A 532 -5.42 -19.18 24.51
C THR A 532 -6.43 -18.79 23.42
N ASN A 533 -6.16 -19.17 22.17
CA ASN A 533 -6.94 -18.84 20.97
C ASN A 533 -7.07 -17.32 20.69
N ARG A 534 -6.18 -16.51 21.27
CA ARG A 534 -6.06 -15.07 20.99
C ARG A 534 -5.13 -14.82 19.82
N LEU A 535 -5.44 -13.77 19.07
CA LEU A 535 -4.68 -13.37 17.89
C LEU A 535 -3.69 -12.26 18.23
N ARG A 536 -2.41 -12.44 17.90
CA ARG A 536 -1.42 -11.35 17.79
C ARG A 536 -1.21 -11.00 16.33
N VAL A 537 -1.23 -9.70 15.99
CA VAL A 537 -0.79 -9.20 14.68
C VAL A 537 0.42 -8.30 14.84
N ASN A 538 1.50 -8.58 14.12
CA ASN A 538 2.67 -7.71 14.03
C ASN A 538 2.91 -7.24 12.59
N VAL A 539 3.30 -5.97 12.42
CA VAL A 539 3.58 -5.34 11.11
C VAL A 539 4.86 -4.52 11.16
N GLY A 540 5.84 -4.80 10.29
CA GLY A 540 7.07 -4.00 10.20
C GLY A 540 8.18 -4.59 9.33
N PHE A 541 9.44 -4.38 9.73
CA PHE A 541 10.60 -4.88 8.97
C PHE A 541 10.68 -6.41 8.96
N ASN A 542 11.14 -6.98 7.84
CA ASN A 542 11.40 -8.41 7.76
C ASN A 542 12.72 -8.79 8.50
N PRO A 543 12.68 -9.57 9.60
CA PRO A 543 13.86 -9.86 10.42
C PRO A 543 14.86 -10.82 9.76
N MET A 544 14.51 -11.46 8.63
CA MET A 544 15.46 -12.25 7.83
C MET A 544 16.47 -11.34 7.10
N THR A 545 16.00 -10.21 6.58
CA THR A 545 16.82 -9.28 5.78
C THR A 545 17.25 -8.02 6.53
N PHE A 546 16.78 -7.84 7.76
CA PHE A 546 17.04 -6.66 8.57
C PHE A 546 17.93 -6.99 9.77
N LYS A 547 19.02 -6.22 9.92
CA LYS A 547 19.83 -6.09 11.13
C LYS A 547 20.27 -4.65 11.26
N TRP A 548 20.33 -4.12 12.48
CA TRP A 548 20.82 -2.76 12.71
C TRP A 548 21.78 -2.70 13.90
N LYS A 549 22.75 -1.78 13.87
CA LYS A 549 23.55 -1.43 15.05
C LYS A 549 23.30 0.02 15.42
N LEU A 550 22.85 0.22 16.66
CA LEU A 550 22.50 1.52 17.21
C LEU A 550 23.57 1.97 18.21
N PHE A 551 24.42 2.91 17.83
CA PHE A 551 25.48 3.44 18.71
C PHE A 551 24.90 4.36 19.80
N PRO A 552 25.64 4.62 20.90
CA PRO A 552 25.19 5.54 21.94
C PRO A 552 24.87 6.94 21.40
N GLY A 553 23.63 7.37 21.59
CA GLY A 553 23.08 8.62 21.06
C GLY A 553 22.39 8.51 19.69
N GLU A 554 22.39 7.34 19.04
CA GLU A 554 21.63 7.09 17.81
C GLU A 554 20.19 6.66 18.10
N SER A 555 19.31 6.89 17.12
CA SER A 555 17.93 6.39 17.11
C SER A 555 17.54 5.89 15.72
N LEU A 556 16.75 4.82 15.67
CA LEU A 556 16.13 4.27 14.46
C LEU A 556 14.60 4.29 14.61
N SER A 557 13.90 4.69 13.56
CA SER A 557 12.44 4.74 13.47
C SER A 557 11.92 3.66 12.53
N THR A 558 10.80 3.03 12.87
CA THR A 558 10.07 2.20 11.90
C THR A 558 9.27 3.09 10.94
N PRO A 559 8.96 2.62 9.71
CA PRO A 559 7.96 3.25 8.86
C PRO A 559 6.57 3.22 9.52
N GLU A 560 5.66 4.05 9.02
CA GLU A 560 4.29 4.15 9.56
C GLU A 560 3.39 3.02 9.04
N THR A 561 2.48 2.56 9.88
CA THR A 561 1.38 1.67 9.49
C THR A 561 0.06 2.41 9.67
N LEU A 562 -0.73 2.47 8.60
CA LEU A 562 -2.13 2.90 8.67
C LEU A 562 -2.96 1.75 9.24
N ILE A 563 -3.79 2.07 10.23
CA ILE A 563 -4.63 1.15 10.98
C ILE A 563 -6.06 1.64 10.83
N VAL A 564 -6.91 0.85 10.17
CA VAL A 564 -8.24 1.28 9.70
C VAL A 564 -9.30 0.28 10.15
N PHE A 565 -10.40 0.77 10.73
CA PHE A 565 -11.51 -0.07 11.17
C PHE A 565 -12.78 0.13 10.34
N SER A 566 -13.49 -0.97 10.10
CA SER A 566 -14.86 -0.96 9.60
C SER A 566 -15.72 -1.93 10.39
N SER A 567 -16.87 -1.46 10.88
CA SER A 567 -17.94 -2.27 11.44
C SER A 567 -18.92 -2.79 10.38
N SER A 568 -18.77 -2.38 9.11
CA SER A 568 -19.75 -2.55 8.03
C SER A 568 -19.11 -3.07 6.74
N GLY A 569 -18.21 -4.05 6.84
CA GLY A 569 -17.60 -4.72 5.69
C GLY A 569 -16.42 -3.97 5.05
N ALA A 570 -15.81 -4.65 4.07
CA ALA A 570 -14.59 -4.21 3.40
C ALA A 570 -14.78 -2.99 2.47
N THR A 571 -16.00 -2.70 1.99
CA THR A 571 -16.28 -1.50 1.19
C THR A 571 -16.12 -0.23 2.04
N SER A 572 -16.61 -0.20 3.29
CA SER A 572 -16.39 0.93 4.21
C SER A 572 -14.91 1.11 4.56
N LEU A 573 -14.19 0.00 4.79
CA LEU A 573 -12.73 0.01 4.96
C LEU A 573 -12.01 0.59 3.73
N THR A 574 -12.44 0.19 2.53
CA THR A 574 -11.92 0.69 1.25
C THR A 574 -12.08 2.20 1.14
N HIS A 575 -13.24 2.77 1.47
CA HIS A 575 -13.46 4.23 1.42
C HIS A 575 -12.53 4.98 2.37
N LYS A 576 -12.35 4.48 3.60
CA LYS A 576 -11.44 5.07 4.59
C LYS A 576 -9.99 5.05 4.10
N CYS A 577 -9.52 3.89 3.59
CA CYS A 577 -8.20 3.74 2.98
C CYS A 577 -8.01 4.67 1.76
N HIS A 578 -8.97 4.71 0.83
CA HIS A 578 -8.88 5.56 -0.37
C HIS A 578 -8.80 7.04 -0.01
N ARG A 579 -9.60 7.48 0.96
CA ARG A 579 -9.64 8.88 1.42
C ARG A 579 -8.31 9.29 2.06
N ILE A 580 -7.79 8.53 3.04
CA ILE A 580 -6.49 8.90 3.66
C ILE A 580 -5.33 8.85 2.65
N LEU A 581 -5.33 7.89 1.73
CA LEU A 581 -4.31 7.80 0.68
C LEU A 581 -4.35 9.01 -0.25
N GLN A 582 -5.53 9.43 -0.73
CA GLN A 582 -5.64 10.62 -1.56
C GLN A 582 -5.32 11.90 -0.76
N ASP A 583 -5.96 12.11 0.40
CA ASP A 583 -5.87 13.37 1.14
C ASP A 583 -4.54 13.61 1.83
N ARG A 584 -3.86 12.57 2.33
CA ARG A 584 -2.69 12.73 3.21
C ARG A 584 -1.44 12.02 2.72
N ILE A 585 -1.53 11.09 1.76
CA ILE A 585 -0.38 10.35 1.22
C ILE A 585 -0.01 10.77 -0.20
N MET A 586 -0.95 11.00 -1.11
CA MET A 586 -0.62 11.52 -2.44
C MET A 586 -0.08 12.96 -2.35
N PRO A 587 0.86 13.37 -3.25
CA PRO A 587 1.35 14.73 -3.29
C PRO A 587 0.20 15.74 -3.52
N PRO A 588 0.11 16.85 -2.75
CA PRO A 588 -1.03 17.76 -2.74
C PRO A 588 -1.52 18.22 -4.12
N ARG A 589 -0.58 18.53 -5.03
CA ARG A 589 -0.86 19.01 -6.40
C ARG A 589 -1.74 18.05 -7.22
N TRP A 590 -1.67 16.74 -6.95
CA TRP A 590 -2.25 15.70 -7.79
C TRP A 590 -3.52 15.06 -7.19
N ARG A 591 -3.91 15.45 -5.98
CA ARG A 591 -5.11 14.93 -5.31
C ARG A 591 -6.37 15.28 -6.10
N TYR A 592 -7.24 14.30 -6.31
CA TYR A 592 -8.51 14.48 -7.03
C TYR A 592 -8.36 15.10 -8.44
N THR A 593 -7.18 14.96 -9.05
CA THR A 593 -6.93 15.34 -10.44
C THR A 593 -6.94 14.09 -11.32
N ARG A 594 -7.63 14.16 -12.46
CA ARG A 594 -7.58 13.10 -13.47
C ARG A 594 -6.16 13.03 -14.07
N PRO A 595 -5.51 11.86 -14.10
CA PRO A 595 -4.25 11.65 -14.82
C PRO A 595 -4.39 12.02 -16.30
N PRO A 596 -3.34 12.58 -16.94
CA PRO A 596 -3.35 12.79 -18.38
C PRO A 596 -3.42 11.44 -19.10
N VAL A 597 -4.16 11.38 -20.22
CA VAL A 597 -4.15 10.19 -21.08
C VAL A 597 -2.80 10.08 -21.77
N VAL A 598 -1.97 9.15 -21.30
CA VAL A 598 -0.65 8.85 -21.84
C VAL A 598 -0.76 7.91 -23.04
N CYS A 599 -0.04 8.21 -24.12
CA CYS A 599 0.34 7.24 -25.15
C CYS A 599 1.80 6.81 -24.91
N ASN A 600 2.03 5.56 -24.53
CA ASN A 600 3.35 5.02 -24.23
C ASN A 600 3.94 4.27 -25.45
N THR A 601 5.23 4.44 -25.73
CA THR A 601 5.90 3.85 -26.90
C THR A 601 6.27 2.37 -26.77
N TRP A 602 6.25 1.78 -25.56
CA TRP A 602 6.82 0.46 -25.28
C TRP A 602 6.22 -0.68 -26.12
N GLU A 603 4.97 -1.11 -25.89
CA GLU A 603 4.32 -2.11 -26.75
C GLU A 603 4.07 -1.61 -28.20
N SER A 604 4.32 -0.33 -28.49
CA SER A 604 4.23 0.23 -29.84
C SER A 604 5.44 -0.08 -30.73
N MET A 605 6.65 -0.04 -30.17
CA MET A 605 7.90 -0.19 -30.95
C MET A 605 9.10 -0.78 -30.19
N TYR A 606 8.96 -1.10 -28.90
CA TYR A 606 10.03 -1.53 -28.00
C TYR A 606 11.26 -0.60 -28.14
N PHE A 607 12.48 -1.16 -28.15
CA PHE A 607 13.74 -0.40 -28.27
C PHE A 607 13.95 0.36 -29.60
N ASN A 608 13.06 0.20 -30.58
CA ASN A 608 13.18 0.75 -31.93
C ASN A 608 12.60 2.19 -32.02
N ILE A 609 13.03 3.00 -31.04
CA ILE A 609 12.76 4.43 -30.86
C ILE A 609 13.58 5.22 -31.90
N THR A 610 12.92 6.12 -32.64
CA THR A 610 13.57 7.12 -33.52
C THR A 610 12.73 8.40 -33.56
N ASP A 611 13.34 9.55 -33.91
CA ASP A 611 12.64 10.85 -34.03
C ASP A 611 11.37 10.72 -34.91
N ASP A 612 11.50 10.14 -36.12
CA ASP A 612 10.37 9.90 -37.03
C ASP A 612 9.33 8.93 -36.44
N ARG A 613 9.79 7.84 -35.82
CA ARG A 613 8.98 6.82 -35.11
C ARG A 613 8.02 7.46 -34.12
N VAL A 614 8.59 8.24 -33.20
CA VAL A 614 7.83 8.89 -32.12
C VAL A 614 6.96 10.00 -32.68
N MET A 615 7.43 10.80 -33.65
CA MET A 615 6.63 11.87 -34.25
C MET A 615 5.45 11.37 -35.09
N GLN A 616 5.54 10.19 -35.72
CA GLN A 616 4.39 9.56 -36.36
C GLN A 616 3.38 9.08 -35.31
N LEU A 617 3.82 8.34 -34.29
CA LEU A 617 2.94 7.90 -33.20
C LEU A 617 2.25 9.09 -32.51
N ALA A 618 2.97 10.19 -32.25
CA ALA A 618 2.44 11.40 -31.62
C ALA A 618 1.32 12.06 -32.43
N ARG A 619 1.40 12.08 -33.76
CA ARG A 619 0.31 12.59 -34.62
C ARG A 619 -0.95 11.73 -34.50
N HIS A 620 -0.81 10.40 -34.47
CA HIS A 620 -1.94 9.50 -34.24
C HIS A 620 -2.50 9.63 -32.81
N ALA A 621 -1.63 9.76 -31.80
CA ALA A 621 -2.01 9.97 -30.41
C ALA A 621 -2.82 11.27 -30.23
N ALA A 622 -2.40 12.38 -30.84
CA ALA A 622 -3.17 13.62 -30.87
C ALA A 622 -4.52 13.46 -31.58
N ALA A 623 -4.57 12.73 -32.71
CA ALA A 623 -5.80 12.51 -33.48
C ALA A 623 -6.87 11.68 -32.73
N VAL A 624 -6.46 10.68 -31.93
CA VAL A 624 -7.37 9.95 -31.02
C VAL A 624 -7.64 10.69 -29.70
N GLY A 625 -6.96 11.82 -29.47
CA GLY A 625 -7.15 12.65 -28.28
C GLY A 625 -6.46 12.11 -27.02
N ALA A 626 -5.31 11.44 -27.14
CA ALA A 626 -4.37 11.37 -26.03
C ALA A 626 -3.90 12.79 -25.64
N GLU A 627 -3.37 12.94 -24.43
CA GLU A 627 -2.95 14.24 -23.88
C GLU A 627 -1.43 14.32 -23.69
N MET A 628 -0.73 13.19 -23.81
CA MET A 628 0.70 13.07 -23.58
C MET A 628 1.30 11.92 -24.37
N VAL A 629 2.55 12.06 -24.82
CA VAL A 629 3.37 10.93 -25.30
C VAL A 629 4.50 10.69 -24.31
N VAL A 630 4.66 9.44 -23.89
CA VAL A 630 5.77 8.99 -23.04
C VAL A 630 6.68 8.12 -23.89
N ILE A 631 7.93 8.58 -24.06
CA ILE A 631 8.98 7.73 -24.63
C ILE A 631 9.48 6.78 -23.55
N ASP A 632 9.29 5.49 -23.80
CA ASP A 632 9.69 4.41 -22.90
C ASP A 632 11.15 3.97 -23.18
N ASP A 633 11.57 2.81 -22.68
CA ASP A 633 12.96 2.32 -22.76
C ASP A 633 13.53 2.30 -24.20
N GLY A 634 14.84 2.56 -24.32
CA GLY A 634 15.58 2.59 -25.60
C GLY A 634 15.97 3.96 -26.16
N TRP A 635 15.73 5.06 -25.45
CA TRP A 635 16.06 6.43 -25.92
C TRP A 635 17.52 6.89 -25.64
N PHE A 636 18.24 6.15 -24.82
CA PHE A 636 19.59 6.48 -24.35
C PHE A 636 20.66 5.53 -24.92
N THR A 637 21.91 5.98 -24.83
CA THR A 637 23.07 5.43 -25.53
C THR A 637 23.28 3.95 -25.19
N ASN A 638 23.57 3.13 -26.21
CA ASN A 638 23.76 1.68 -26.08
C ASN A 638 22.52 0.89 -25.61
N ARG A 639 21.32 1.48 -25.59
CA ARG A 639 20.07 0.80 -25.22
C ARG A 639 19.30 0.29 -26.45
N ASN A 640 19.89 -0.66 -27.17
CA ASN A 640 19.27 -1.29 -28.34
C ASN A 640 18.41 -2.53 -28.00
N ASP A 641 18.63 -3.07 -26.81
CA ASP A 641 17.92 -4.17 -26.17
C ASP A 641 18.05 -4.00 -24.64
N ASP A 642 17.68 -5.01 -23.86
CA ASP A 642 17.81 -4.95 -22.40
C ASP A 642 19.24 -5.18 -21.86
N THR A 643 20.22 -5.44 -22.73
CA THR A 643 21.59 -5.84 -22.34
C THR A 643 22.51 -4.67 -22.02
N GLY A 644 22.23 -3.49 -22.58
CA GLY A 644 23.12 -2.31 -22.52
C GLY A 644 22.48 -1.05 -21.92
N GLY A 645 23.29 0.02 -21.86
CA GLY A 645 22.87 1.41 -21.61
C GLY A 645 22.57 1.84 -20.17
N LEU A 646 22.10 0.96 -19.28
CA LEU A 646 21.65 1.39 -17.94
C LEU A 646 22.82 2.02 -17.15
N GLY A 647 22.55 3.15 -16.50
CA GLY A 647 23.55 3.97 -15.79
C GLY A 647 24.15 5.12 -16.61
N ASP A 648 24.06 5.04 -17.94
CA ASP A 648 24.54 6.05 -18.90
C ASP A 648 23.36 6.69 -19.64
N TRP A 649 22.60 7.51 -18.91
CA TRP A 649 21.37 8.20 -19.34
C TRP A 649 21.58 9.36 -20.33
N GLU A 650 22.55 9.22 -21.22
CA GLU A 650 22.87 10.12 -22.32
C GLU A 650 21.99 9.79 -23.54
N VAL A 651 21.33 10.79 -24.14
CA VAL A 651 20.49 10.61 -25.34
C VAL A 651 21.27 9.95 -26.48
N ASP A 652 20.72 8.87 -27.04
CA ASP A 652 21.29 8.21 -28.21
C ASP A 652 21.16 9.10 -29.45
N LYS A 653 22.29 9.57 -29.99
CA LYS A 653 22.33 10.47 -31.14
C LYS A 653 22.24 9.78 -32.51
N GLU A 654 22.31 8.46 -32.57
CA GLU A 654 22.04 7.71 -33.79
C GLU A 654 20.52 7.51 -33.95
N LYS A 655 19.82 7.24 -32.84
CA LYS A 655 18.34 7.13 -32.80
C LYS A 655 17.63 8.48 -32.83
N LEU A 656 18.14 9.44 -32.07
CA LEU A 656 17.55 10.76 -31.84
C LEU A 656 18.55 11.86 -32.20
N PRO A 657 18.89 12.04 -33.49
CA PRO A 657 19.93 12.97 -33.95
C PRO A 657 19.71 14.40 -33.46
N PHE A 658 18.45 14.86 -33.42
CA PHE A 658 18.11 16.21 -32.93
C PHE A 658 18.02 16.25 -31.39
N GLY A 659 17.77 15.10 -30.75
CA GLY A 659 17.78 14.91 -29.30
C GLY A 659 16.46 15.26 -28.61
N ILE A 660 16.37 14.88 -27.34
CA ILE A 660 15.14 15.00 -26.52
C ILE A 660 14.51 16.40 -26.53
N PRO A 661 15.24 17.53 -26.43
CA PRO A 661 14.62 18.85 -26.48
C PRO A 661 13.91 19.16 -27.80
N HIS A 662 14.43 18.70 -28.93
CA HIS A 662 13.77 18.86 -30.24
C HIS A 662 12.46 18.06 -30.29
N LEU A 663 12.53 16.78 -29.92
CA LEU A 663 11.37 15.87 -29.92
C LEU A 663 10.27 16.36 -28.96
N CYS A 664 10.64 16.78 -27.75
CA CYS A 664 9.74 17.36 -26.76
C CYS A 664 9.03 18.61 -27.28
N ASN A 665 9.77 19.56 -27.85
CA ASN A 665 9.20 20.78 -28.44
C ASN A 665 8.26 20.47 -29.61
N ALA A 666 8.62 19.52 -30.49
CA ALA A 666 7.79 19.11 -31.62
C ALA A 666 6.49 18.41 -31.17
N ILE A 667 6.53 17.62 -30.10
CA ILE A 667 5.34 16.99 -29.49
C ILE A 667 4.46 18.05 -28.79
N ASN A 668 5.05 19.00 -28.07
CA ASN A 668 4.31 20.12 -27.48
C ASN A 668 3.62 21.00 -28.53
N GLN A 669 4.21 21.18 -29.72
CA GLN A 669 3.56 21.86 -30.85
C GLN A 669 2.35 21.12 -31.42
N LEU A 670 2.19 19.81 -31.16
CA LEU A 670 0.97 19.05 -31.45
C LEU A 670 -0.11 19.19 -30.36
N GLY A 671 0.14 19.98 -29.30
CA GLY A 671 -0.75 20.12 -28.15
C GLY A 671 -0.62 18.98 -27.12
N LEU A 672 0.40 18.14 -27.23
CA LEU A 672 0.64 16.99 -26.35
C LEU A 672 1.71 17.31 -25.30
N GLY A 673 1.49 16.85 -24.06
CA GLY A 673 2.55 16.74 -23.07
C GLY A 673 3.63 15.74 -23.49
N PHE A 674 4.83 15.88 -22.93
CA PHE A 674 5.95 14.97 -23.16
C PHE A 674 6.40 14.33 -21.83
N GLY A 675 6.66 13.03 -21.86
CA GLY A 675 7.18 12.29 -20.72
C GLY A 675 8.24 11.27 -21.10
N ILE A 676 8.97 10.77 -20.10
CA ILE A 676 10.15 9.93 -20.31
C ILE A 676 10.23 8.79 -19.29
N TRP A 677 10.68 7.61 -19.72
CA TRP A 677 11.02 6.48 -18.85
C TRP A 677 12.47 6.55 -18.38
N ILE A 678 12.73 6.11 -17.15
CA ILE A 678 14.08 5.91 -16.61
C ILE A 678 14.09 4.83 -15.52
N GLU A 679 15.16 4.03 -15.46
CA GLU A 679 15.40 3.00 -14.43
C GLU A 679 16.66 3.35 -13.60
N PRO A 680 16.61 4.37 -12.75
CA PRO A 680 17.81 5.00 -12.17
C PRO A 680 18.52 4.14 -11.11
N GLU A 681 17.91 3.03 -10.68
CA GLU A 681 18.42 2.12 -9.63
C GLU A 681 19.40 1.06 -10.17
N MET A 682 19.69 1.07 -11.49
CA MET A 682 20.42 0.01 -12.18
C MET A 682 21.60 0.50 -13.02
N ALA A 683 22.49 -0.44 -13.34
CA ALA A 683 23.63 -0.22 -14.23
C ALA A 683 23.93 -1.45 -15.10
N SER A 684 24.17 -1.27 -16.39
CA SER A 684 24.59 -2.35 -17.30
C SER A 684 26.10 -2.60 -17.21
N PRO A 685 26.58 -3.83 -17.48
CA PRO A 685 28.01 -4.10 -17.63
C PRO A 685 28.69 -3.09 -18.56
N GLY A 686 29.86 -2.59 -18.15
CA GLY A 686 30.68 -1.69 -18.96
C GLY A 686 30.25 -0.21 -18.99
N CYS A 687 29.11 0.20 -18.41
CA CYS A 687 28.71 1.61 -18.37
C CYS A 687 29.74 2.51 -17.62
N HIS A 688 29.79 3.79 -17.98
CA HIS A 688 30.74 4.77 -17.45
C HIS A 688 30.67 4.89 -15.93
N LEU A 689 29.47 4.75 -15.35
CA LEU A 689 29.28 4.73 -13.90
C LEU A 689 30.11 3.64 -13.19
N LEU A 690 30.07 2.39 -13.70
CA LEU A 690 30.82 1.27 -13.14
C LEU A 690 32.34 1.40 -13.38
N GLN A 691 32.75 1.96 -14.52
CA GLN A 691 34.15 2.26 -14.79
C GLN A 691 34.72 3.29 -13.79
N LYS A 692 33.91 4.30 -13.44
CA LYS A 692 34.28 5.41 -12.56
C LYS A 692 34.26 5.03 -11.07
N TYR A 693 33.29 4.22 -10.64
CA TYR A 693 33.13 3.78 -9.26
C TYR A 693 32.98 2.25 -9.20
N LYS A 694 34.10 1.54 -9.07
CA LYS A 694 34.16 0.06 -9.12
C LYS A 694 33.31 -0.66 -8.06
N ASP A 695 32.94 0.05 -7.00
CA ASP A 695 32.25 -0.43 -5.80
C ASP A 695 30.88 0.27 -5.60
N CYS A 696 30.28 0.80 -6.67
CA CYS A 696 28.96 1.46 -6.62
C CYS A 696 27.75 0.51 -6.78
N THR A 697 27.96 -0.79 -6.93
CA THR A 697 26.90 -1.81 -6.98
C THR A 697 26.72 -2.52 -5.65
N LEU A 698 25.53 -3.06 -5.41
CA LEU A 698 25.32 -4.05 -4.36
C LEU A 698 26.06 -5.33 -4.72
N HIS A 699 27.00 -5.76 -3.87
CA HIS A 699 27.78 -6.96 -4.10
C HIS A 699 28.38 -7.51 -2.79
N ALA A 700 28.42 -8.83 -2.65
CA ALA A 700 29.12 -9.50 -1.57
C ALA A 700 30.62 -9.64 -1.90
N LYS A 701 31.48 -9.33 -0.93
CA LYS A 701 32.94 -9.40 -1.09
C LYS A 701 33.39 -10.81 -1.51
N ASN A 702 34.22 -10.89 -2.55
CA ASN A 702 34.74 -12.14 -3.13
C ASN A 702 33.65 -13.12 -3.63
N ARG A 703 32.49 -12.61 -4.07
CA ARG A 703 31.42 -13.39 -4.71
C ARG A 703 31.10 -12.83 -6.11
N PRO A 704 30.64 -13.66 -7.06
CA PRO A 704 30.09 -13.16 -8.31
C PRO A 704 28.81 -12.34 -8.05
N MET A 705 28.56 -11.33 -8.88
CA MET A 705 27.30 -10.58 -8.87
C MET A 705 26.28 -11.28 -9.77
N THR A 706 25.12 -11.65 -9.25
CA THR A 706 24.07 -12.28 -10.06
C THR A 706 23.48 -11.25 -11.03
N MET A 707 23.51 -11.51 -12.34
CA MET A 707 22.77 -10.73 -13.33
C MET A 707 21.36 -11.32 -13.52
N ARG A 708 20.37 -10.44 -13.68
CA ARG A 708 19.01 -10.76 -14.14
C ARG A 708 18.60 -9.60 -15.05
N ARG A 709 18.04 -9.89 -16.22
CA ARG A 709 17.81 -8.88 -17.28
C ARG A 709 19.09 -8.08 -17.59
N HIS A 710 20.23 -8.79 -17.65
CA HIS A 710 21.56 -8.27 -18.01
C HIS A 710 22.08 -7.03 -17.24
N GLN A 711 21.47 -6.68 -16.10
CA GLN A 711 21.79 -5.46 -15.34
C GLN A 711 22.25 -5.76 -13.91
N PHE A 712 23.00 -4.84 -13.30
CA PHE A 712 23.36 -4.82 -11.88
C PHE A 712 22.52 -3.78 -11.11
N LEU A 713 22.44 -3.95 -9.79
CA LEU A 713 21.82 -2.98 -8.88
C LEU A 713 22.84 -1.99 -8.36
N LEU A 714 22.50 -0.71 -8.39
CA LEU A 714 23.28 0.34 -7.77
C LEU A 714 23.07 0.37 -6.25
N ASP A 715 24.14 0.62 -5.52
CA ASP A 715 24.11 0.74 -4.06
C ASP A 715 23.66 2.14 -3.63
N PHE A 716 22.34 2.34 -3.60
CA PHE A 716 21.73 3.58 -3.15
C PHE A 716 21.97 3.90 -1.66
N SER A 717 22.56 3.00 -0.85
CA SER A 717 23.03 3.38 0.49
C SER A 717 24.19 4.40 0.42
N GLN A 718 24.93 4.42 -0.69
CA GLN A 718 26.07 5.30 -0.91
C GLN A 718 25.67 6.67 -1.46
N GLU A 719 26.05 7.73 -0.73
CA GLU A 719 25.70 9.10 -1.12
C GLU A 719 26.30 9.51 -2.49
N ARG A 720 27.51 9.05 -2.82
CA ARG A 720 28.13 9.33 -4.13
C ARG A 720 27.31 8.79 -5.31
N VAL A 721 26.62 7.66 -5.12
CA VAL A 721 25.77 7.03 -6.14
C VAL A 721 24.50 7.86 -6.30
N ARG A 722 23.83 8.19 -5.20
CA ARG A 722 22.65 9.08 -5.20
C ARG A 722 22.94 10.44 -5.82
N ARG A 723 24.09 11.06 -5.50
CA ARG A 723 24.54 12.33 -6.10
C ARG A 723 24.78 12.23 -7.61
N TYR A 724 25.32 11.11 -8.10
CA TYR A 724 25.49 10.87 -9.54
C TYR A 724 24.13 10.74 -10.24
N VAL A 725 23.24 9.91 -9.70
CA VAL A 725 21.88 9.69 -10.23
C VAL A 725 21.09 11.00 -10.24
N LEU A 726 21.08 11.75 -9.14
CA LEU A 726 20.44 13.07 -9.05
C LEU A 726 20.99 14.05 -10.10
N LYS A 727 22.30 14.06 -10.35
CA LYS A 727 22.89 14.91 -11.40
C LYS A 727 22.37 14.54 -12.80
N LYS A 728 22.22 13.25 -13.11
CA LYS A 728 21.66 12.78 -14.39
C LYS A 728 20.17 13.16 -14.50
N LEU A 729 19.37 12.84 -13.49
CA LEU A 729 17.95 13.18 -13.44
C LEU A 729 17.72 14.69 -13.63
N ARG A 730 18.43 15.54 -12.89
CA ARG A 730 18.40 17.00 -13.07
C ARG A 730 18.70 17.43 -14.50
N SER A 731 19.80 16.91 -15.08
CA SER A 731 20.21 17.24 -16.45
C SER A 731 19.18 16.84 -17.51
N ILE A 732 18.41 15.78 -17.27
CA ILE A 732 17.32 15.33 -18.15
C ILE A 732 16.10 16.23 -17.97
N LEU A 733 15.61 16.37 -16.74
CA LEU A 733 14.38 17.09 -16.43
C LEU A 733 14.48 18.61 -16.64
N SER A 734 15.67 19.19 -16.59
CA SER A 734 15.89 20.60 -16.95
C SER A 734 16.16 20.84 -18.45
N SER A 735 16.22 19.79 -19.29
CA SER A 735 16.62 19.93 -20.70
C SER A 735 15.51 20.48 -21.62
N CYS A 736 14.24 20.26 -21.24
CA CYS A 736 13.04 20.68 -21.97
C CYS A 736 11.80 20.50 -21.08
N ASN A 737 10.61 20.79 -21.61
CA ASN A 737 9.32 20.70 -20.91
C ASN A 737 8.83 19.24 -20.71
N ILE A 738 9.61 18.43 -20.01
CA ILE A 738 9.19 17.10 -19.54
C ILE A 738 8.15 17.31 -18.44
N ALA A 739 6.93 16.80 -18.65
CA ALA A 739 5.81 16.91 -17.72
C ALA A 739 5.53 15.60 -16.95
N TYR A 740 6.20 14.51 -17.31
CA TYR A 740 5.96 13.18 -16.75
C TYR A 740 7.21 12.30 -16.74
N VAL A 741 7.35 11.47 -15.70
CA VAL A 741 8.41 10.47 -15.57
C VAL A 741 7.81 9.13 -15.19
N LYS A 742 8.12 8.07 -15.95
CA LYS A 742 7.93 6.67 -15.54
C LYS A 742 9.24 6.19 -14.91
N TRP A 743 9.28 6.11 -13.59
CA TRP A 743 10.43 5.64 -12.83
C TRP A 743 10.31 4.13 -12.63
N ASP A 744 11.23 3.33 -13.17
CA ASP A 744 11.14 1.87 -13.17
C ASP A 744 12.27 1.17 -12.39
N MET A 745 12.09 -0.14 -12.13
CA MET A 745 12.98 -1.00 -11.33
C MET A 745 12.70 -2.49 -11.61
N ASN A 746 13.46 -3.10 -12.50
CA ASN A 746 13.13 -4.39 -13.14
C ASN A 746 13.79 -5.62 -12.51
N ARG A 747 14.42 -5.52 -11.32
CA ARG A 747 14.94 -6.70 -10.60
C ARG A 747 15.02 -6.54 -9.08
N HIS A 748 14.75 -7.63 -8.38
CA HIS A 748 14.95 -7.76 -6.92
C HIS A 748 16.42 -7.68 -6.51
N LEU A 749 16.66 -7.29 -5.25
CA LEU A 749 17.98 -7.22 -4.67
C LEU A 749 18.58 -8.62 -4.45
N THR A 750 19.82 -8.82 -4.92
CA THR A 750 20.67 -10.00 -4.69
C THR A 750 22.02 -9.54 -4.18
N GLU A 751 22.78 -10.44 -3.52
CA GLU A 751 24.12 -10.16 -2.96
C GLU A 751 24.17 -8.82 -2.18
N ALA A 752 23.08 -8.49 -1.47
CA ALA A 752 22.75 -7.15 -1.00
C ALA A 752 23.61 -6.70 0.19
N GLN A 753 24.89 -6.51 -0.08
CA GLN A 753 25.91 -5.98 0.80
C GLN A 753 26.45 -4.67 0.20
N SER A 754 26.81 -3.75 1.09
CA SER A 754 27.39 -2.46 0.73
C SER A 754 28.87 -2.41 1.10
N ALA A 755 29.69 -1.90 0.18
CA ALA A 755 31.08 -1.56 0.44
C ALA A 755 31.25 -0.36 1.40
N LEU A 756 30.18 0.39 1.69
CA LEU A 756 30.17 1.50 2.65
C LEU A 756 30.14 1.02 4.10
N LEU A 757 29.54 -0.14 4.37
CA LEU A 757 29.40 -0.67 5.71
C LEU A 757 30.71 -1.34 6.14
N SER A 758 31.40 -0.67 7.07
CA SER A 758 32.58 -1.17 7.78
C SER A 758 32.25 -2.40 8.62
N ASP A 759 33.29 -3.19 8.97
CA ASP A 759 33.17 -4.44 9.74
C ASP A 759 32.47 -4.29 11.10
N ASP A 760 32.37 -3.05 11.61
CA ASP A 760 31.67 -2.74 12.85
C ASP A 760 30.14 -2.57 12.69
N ARG A 761 29.59 -2.45 11.47
CA ARG A 761 28.15 -2.43 11.18
C ARG A 761 27.71 -3.71 10.46
N PRO A 762 26.55 -4.32 10.83
CA PRO A 762 26.08 -5.53 10.16
C PRO A 762 25.59 -5.22 8.74
N GLN A 763 25.98 -6.07 7.78
CA GLN A 763 25.54 -5.96 6.39
C GLN A 763 24.01 -6.05 6.19
N GLY A 764 23.25 -6.52 7.20
CA GLY A 764 21.79 -6.46 7.24
C GLY A 764 21.18 -5.05 7.35
N GLU A 765 22.00 -4.00 7.48
CA GLU A 765 21.54 -2.61 7.31
C GLU A 765 21.33 -2.24 5.84
N THR A 766 21.99 -2.95 4.90
CA THR A 766 22.13 -2.55 3.49
C THR A 766 20.79 -2.35 2.79
N MET A 767 19.87 -3.33 2.86
CA MET A 767 18.58 -3.22 2.16
C MET A 767 17.74 -2.04 2.66
N HIS A 768 17.77 -1.75 3.97
CA HIS A 768 17.05 -0.60 4.52
C HIS A 768 17.71 0.73 4.13
N ARG A 769 19.04 0.82 4.23
CA ARG A 769 19.79 2.02 3.79
C ARG A 769 19.68 2.28 2.29
N HIS A 770 19.59 1.23 1.47
CA HIS A 770 19.30 1.34 0.04
C HIS A 770 17.91 1.96 -0.18
N MET A 771 16.86 1.45 0.49
CA MET A 771 15.50 1.97 0.35
C MET A 771 15.36 3.43 0.84
N LEU A 772 15.96 3.76 1.99
CA LEU A 772 16.09 5.16 2.46
C LEU A 772 16.81 6.04 1.43
N GLY A 773 17.81 5.49 0.73
CA GLY A 773 18.49 6.14 -0.36
C GLY A 773 17.61 6.38 -1.60
N VAL A 774 16.78 5.41 -1.98
CA VAL A 774 15.79 5.56 -3.07
C VAL A 774 14.80 6.67 -2.72
N TYR A 775 14.25 6.65 -1.50
CA TYR A 775 13.38 7.72 -1.02
C TYR A 775 14.06 9.08 -1.01
N GLN A 776 15.33 9.19 -0.60
CA GLN A 776 16.04 10.48 -0.63
C GLN A 776 16.16 11.05 -2.06
N VAL A 777 16.36 10.20 -3.08
CA VAL A 777 16.42 10.66 -4.48
C VAL A 777 15.03 11.05 -4.99
N LEU A 778 13.99 10.27 -4.69
CA LEU A 778 12.59 10.58 -5.03
C LEU A 778 12.13 11.89 -4.37
N ASP A 779 12.34 12.06 -3.07
CA ASP A 779 12.03 13.29 -2.33
C ASP A 779 12.72 14.50 -2.97
N SER A 780 14.04 14.41 -3.18
CA SER A 780 14.82 15.48 -3.81
C SER A 780 14.29 15.87 -5.19
N ILE A 781 14.02 14.90 -6.08
CA ILE A 781 13.64 15.19 -7.46
C ILE A 781 12.17 15.61 -7.60
N THR A 782 11.26 15.07 -6.77
CA THR A 782 9.85 15.49 -6.76
C THR A 782 9.65 16.87 -6.12
N CYS A 783 10.47 17.26 -5.14
CA CYS A 783 10.48 18.62 -4.61
C CYS A 783 11.10 19.64 -5.59
N GLU A 784 12.12 19.25 -6.35
CA GLU A 784 12.79 20.14 -7.32
C GLU A 784 11.98 20.31 -8.62
N PHE A 785 11.25 19.28 -9.04
CA PHE A 785 10.41 19.27 -10.23
C PHE A 785 8.92 18.99 -9.91
N PRO A 786 8.26 19.83 -9.09
CA PRO A 786 6.91 19.55 -8.55
C PRO A 786 5.79 19.62 -9.61
N LEU A 787 6.10 20.12 -10.82
CA LEU A 787 5.19 20.13 -11.96
C LEU A 787 5.25 18.83 -12.78
N VAL A 788 6.28 18.00 -12.57
CA VAL A 788 6.44 16.70 -13.22
C VAL A 788 5.61 15.67 -12.47
N ARG A 789 4.78 14.94 -13.22
CA ARG A 789 4.00 13.82 -12.66
C ARG A 789 4.83 12.54 -12.70
N PHE A 790 5.15 11.98 -11.54
CA PHE A 790 5.88 10.73 -11.44
C PHE A 790 4.90 9.54 -11.36
N GLU A 791 5.02 8.61 -12.30
CA GLU A 791 4.52 7.25 -12.17
C GLU A 791 5.65 6.35 -11.74
N THR A 792 5.46 5.59 -10.65
CA THR A 792 6.44 4.59 -10.23
C THR A 792 6.09 3.23 -10.80
N CYS A 793 7.11 2.44 -11.13
CA CYS A 793 7.04 1.13 -11.73
C CYS A 793 8.14 0.25 -11.13
N ALA A 794 7.94 -1.06 -11.16
CA ALA A 794 8.98 -2.03 -10.86
C ALA A 794 8.70 -3.34 -11.62
N GLY A 795 8.80 -3.28 -12.96
CA GLY A 795 8.27 -4.31 -13.87
C GLY A 795 6.79 -4.59 -13.54
N GLY A 796 5.92 -3.62 -13.77
CA GLY A 796 4.56 -3.62 -13.24
C GLY A 796 4.51 -3.28 -11.75
N GLY A 797 3.62 -3.96 -11.02
CA GLY A 797 3.23 -3.64 -9.64
C GLY A 797 4.24 -4.05 -8.56
N GLY A 798 5.52 -4.26 -8.91
CA GLY A 798 6.56 -4.75 -7.99
C GLY A 798 6.89 -3.84 -6.80
N ARG A 799 6.43 -2.58 -6.83
CA ARG A 799 6.40 -1.66 -5.69
C ARG A 799 5.08 -0.89 -5.61
N PHE A 800 3.96 -1.59 -5.79
CA PHE A 800 2.63 -1.01 -5.62
C PHE A 800 2.28 -0.86 -4.14
N ASP A 801 2.78 0.19 -3.50
CA ASP A 801 2.59 0.41 -2.07
C ASP A 801 2.44 1.89 -1.68
N ALA A 802 1.91 2.11 -0.47
CA ALA A 802 1.68 3.45 0.08
C ALA A 802 2.98 4.25 0.33
N GLY A 803 4.14 3.59 0.38
CA GLY A 803 5.43 4.26 0.48
C GLY A 803 5.82 4.93 -0.84
N MET A 804 5.61 4.28 -1.99
CA MET A 804 5.84 4.89 -3.30
C MET A 804 4.79 5.96 -3.64
N LEU A 805 3.53 5.76 -3.25
CA LEU A 805 2.45 6.75 -3.43
C LEU A 805 2.70 8.09 -2.73
N TYR A 806 3.61 8.13 -1.74
CA TYR A 806 4.02 9.38 -1.10
C TYR A 806 4.72 10.34 -2.07
N PHE A 807 5.43 9.81 -3.07
CA PHE A 807 6.24 10.55 -4.03
C PHE A 807 5.54 10.68 -5.41
N GLY A 808 4.91 9.60 -5.88
CA GLY A 808 4.21 9.57 -7.17
C GLY A 808 2.70 9.38 -7.01
N PRO A 809 1.83 10.18 -7.64
CA PRO A 809 0.37 10.02 -7.52
C PRO A 809 -0.22 8.79 -8.25
N GLN A 810 0.59 8.02 -8.97
CA GLN A 810 0.15 6.78 -9.63
C GLN A 810 1.30 5.78 -9.75
N ILE A 811 0.95 4.52 -9.93
CA ILE A 811 1.87 3.39 -10.07
C ILE A 811 1.40 2.52 -11.24
N TRP A 812 2.33 2.08 -12.10
CA TRP A 812 2.01 1.10 -13.14
C TRP A 812 1.64 -0.24 -12.51
N ALA A 813 0.38 -0.66 -12.66
CA ALA A 813 -0.18 -1.72 -11.80
C ALA A 813 0.28 -3.15 -12.14
N SER A 814 0.61 -3.41 -13.41
CA SER A 814 1.11 -4.70 -13.90
C SER A 814 1.56 -4.59 -15.36
N ASP A 815 2.65 -5.25 -15.73
CA ASP A 815 3.03 -5.42 -17.14
C ASP A 815 2.05 -6.32 -17.90
N ASN A 816 1.21 -7.10 -17.20
CA ASN A 816 0.12 -7.81 -17.84
C ASN A 816 -1.04 -6.84 -18.12
N THR A 817 -1.24 -6.55 -19.40
CA THR A 817 -2.24 -5.58 -19.87
C THR A 817 -3.52 -6.24 -20.39
N ASP A 818 -3.63 -7.57 -20.27
CA ASP A 818 -4.88 -8.29 -20.58
C ASP A 818 -6.00 -7.89 -19.61
N ALA A 819 -7.17 -7.55 -20.17
CA ALA A 819 -8.29 -7.02 -19.38
C ALA A 819 -8.89 -8.05 -18.39
N CYS A 820 -8.89 -9.35 -18.70
CA CYS A 820 -9.39 -10.39 -17.80
C CYS A 820 -8.43 -10.65 -16.62
N CYS A 821 -7.12 -10.58 -16.85
CA CYS A 821 -6.11 -10.59 -15.79
C CYS A 821 -6.18 -9.30 -14.96
N ARG A 822 -6.28 -8.14 -15.61
CA ARG A 822 -6.43 -6.82 -14.96
C ARG A 822 -7.69 -6.73 -14.09
N ALA A 823 -8.78 -7.42 -14.41
CA ALA A 823 -9.96 -7.49 -13.55
C ALA A 823 -9.61 -7.93 -12.12
N ARG A 824 -8.86 -9.02 -11.94
CA ARG A 824 -8.43 -9.48 -10.61
C ARG A 824 -7.37 -8.58 -9.99
N ILE A 825 -6.36 -8.18 -10.76
CA ILE A 825 -5.26 -7.32 -10.28
C ILE A 825 -5.83 -6.01 -9.71
N GLN A 826 -6.66 -5.32 -10.48
CA GLN A 826 -7.27 -4.06 -10.08
C GLN A 826 -8.31 -4.26 -8.97
N ALA A 827 -9.17 -5.28 -9.02
CA ALA A 827 -10.13 -5.56 -7.95
C ALA A 827 -9.44 -5.77 -6.59
N GLY A 828 -8.35 -6.54 -6.55
CA GLY A 828 -7.62 -6.80 -5.31
C GLY A 828 -6.84 -5.60 -4.79
N LEU A 829 -6.08 -4.90 -5.65
CA LEU A 829 -5.43 -3.64 -5.27
C LEU A 829 -6.45 -2.58 -4.82
N SER A 830 -7.66 -2.57 -5.39
CA SER A 830 -8.71 -1.59 -5.05
C SER A 830 -9.24 -1.67 -3.62
N VAL A 831 -8.95 -2.74 -2.87
CA VAL A 831 -9.36 -2.85 -1.46
C VAL A 831 -8.56 -1.86 -0.59
N GLY A 832 -7.29 -1.62 -0.94
CA GLY A 832 -6.43 -0.64 -0.28
C GLY A 832 -6.34 0.68 -1.01
N TYR A 833 -6.13 0.64 -2.33
CA TYR A 833 -5.65 1.79 -3.11
C TYR A 833 -6.74 2.36 -4.05
N PRO A 834 -6.86 3.69 -4.20
CA PRO A 834 -7.81 4.29 -5.14
C PRO A 834 -7.54 3.84 -6.58
N MET A 835 -8.58 3.50 -7.34
CA MET A 835 -8.45 3.04 -8.73
C MET A 835 -7.65 4.01 -9.60
N ILE A 836 -7.83 5.32 -9.41
CA ILE A 836 -7.13 6.37 -10.17
C ILE A 836 -5.60 6.40 -9.96
N THR A 837 -5.07 5.68 -8.97
CA THR A 837 -3.63 5.50 -8.75
C THR A 837 -3.04 4.33 -9.56
N MET A 838 -3.87 3.53 -10.23
CA MET A 838 -3.46 2.35 -10.99
C MET A 838 -3.31 2.69 -12.48
N GLY A 839 -2.08 2.72 -13.00
CA GLY A 839 -1.82 2.81 -14.44
C GLY A 839 -2.47 1.65 -15.18
N SER A 840 -3.36 1.94 -16.12
CA SER A 840 -4.14 0.95 -16.87
C SER A 840 -4.33 1.40 -18.33
N HIS A 841 -3.66 0.73 -19.25
CA HIS A 841 -3.59 1.14 -20.66
C HIS A 841 -4.41 0.21 -21.56
N ILE A 842 -5.03 0.79 -22.60
CA ILE A 842 -5.50 0.01 -23.75
C ILE A 842 -4.28 -0.46 -24.52
N THR A 843 -4.11 -1.77 -24.69
CA THR A 843 -2.97 -2.37 -25.39
C THR A 843 -3.37 -3.18 -26.62
N ALA A 844 -2.38 -3.73 -27.32
CA ALA A 844 -2.59 -4.50 -28.53
C ALA A 844 -3.40 -5.79 -28.30
N THR A 845 -4.00 -6.31 -29.37
CA THR A 845 -4.67 -7.62 -29.40
C THR A 845 -4.17 -8.39 -30.63
N PRO A 846 -3.75 -9.68 -30.54
CA PRO A 846 -3.64 -10.49 -29.31
C PRO A 846 -2.72 -9.87 -28.27
N ASN A 847 -3.08 -9.97 -26.99
CA ASN A 847 -2.32 -9.39 -25.89
C ASN A 847 -0.93 -10.03 -25.78
N HIS A 848 0.12 -9.22 -25.59
CA HIS A 848 1.50 -9.69 -25.63
C HIS A 848 1.88 -10.66 -24.50
N GLN A 849 1.26 -10.57 -23.31
CA GLN A 849 1.61 -11.42 -22.17
C GLN A 849 0.82 -12.73 -22.09
N THR A 850 -0.35 -12.81 -22.75
CA THR A 850 -1.29 -13.94 -22.62
C THR A 850 -1.75 -14.55 -23.96
N GLY A 851 -1.49 -13.89 -25.08
CA GLY A 851 -2.02 -14.26 -26.39
C GLY A 851 -3.55 -14.12 -26.54
N ARG A 852 -4.25 -13.59 -25.52
CA ARG A 852 -5.72 -13.48 -25.57
C ARG A 852 -6.17 -12.39 -26.54
N ILE A 853 -7.22 -12.67 -27.29
CA ILE A 853 -7.90 -11.71 -28.17
C ILE A 853 -9.11 -11.16 -27.43
N LEU A 854 -9.19 -9.84 -27.25
CA LEU A 854 -10.33 -9.14 -26.64
C LEU A 854 -10.72 -7.90 -27.45
N PRO A 855 -12.04 -7.64 -27.63
CA PRO A 855 -12.55 -6.40 -28.24
C PRO A 855 -12.02 -5.13 -27.55
N GLY A 856 -12.03 -4.00 -28.27
CA GLY A 856 -11.52 -2.73 -27.74
C GLY A 856 -12.36 -2.20 -26.58
N ASN A 857 -13.68 -2.35 -26.62
CA ASN A 857 -14.58 -1.93 -25.55
C ASN A 857 -14.28 -2.63 -24.19
N VAL A 858 -13.86 -3.89 -24.17
CA VAL A 858 -13.45 -4.57 -22.91
C VAL A 858 -12.12 -4.04 -22.41
N ARG A 859 -11.13 -3.86 -23.30
CA ARG A 859 -9.82 -3.30 -22.95
C ARG A 859 -9.98 -1.87 -22.41
N GLY A 860 -10.73 -1.02 -23.09
CA GLY A 860 -11.03 0.35 -22.68
C GLY A 860 -11.90 0.46 -21.45
N GLY A 861 -12.92 -0.39 -21.31
CA GLY A 861 -13.77 -0.46 -20.13
C GLY A 861 -12.98 -0.80 -18.87
N MET A 862 -12.07 -1.79 -18.95
CA MET A 862 -11.21 -2.17 -17.82
C MET A 862 -10.29 -1.04 -17.35
N SER A 863 -9.86 -0.16 -18.27
CA SER A 863 -9.02 1.01 -17.97
C SER A 863 -9.79 2.25 -17.51
N MET A 864 -11.12 2.30 -17.72
CA MET A 864 -11.94 3.52 -17.56
C MET A 864 -11.94 4.14 -16.15
N LEU A 865 -11.77 3.33 -15.10
CA LEU A 865 -11.70 3.82 -13.71
C LEU A 865 -10.26 3.97 -13.18
N GLY A 866 -9.26 3.55 -13.95
CA GLY A 866 -7.84 3.66 -13.62
C GLY A 866 -7.22 4.97 -14.10
N ALA A 867 -5.90 5.11 -13.95
CA ALA A 867 -5.11 6.06 -14.71
C ALA A 867 -5.03 5.58 -16.17
N MET A 868 -5.99 6.01 -16.98
CA MET A 868 -6.17 5.51 -18.35
C MET A 868 -5.09 5.99 -19.32
N GLY A 869 -4.59 5.08 -20.15
CA GLY A 869 -3.66 5.38 -21.25
C GLY A 869 -3.80 4.44 -22.44
N VAL A 870 -2.87 4.53 -23.38
CA VAL A 870 -2.79 3.75 -24.61
C VAL A 870 -1.35 3.29 -24.82
N GLU A 871 -1.16 2.00 -25.01
CA GLU A 871 0.17 1.40 -25.21
C GLU A 871 0.04 0.32 -26.31
N LEU A 872 -0.17 0.81 -27.53
CA LEU A 872 -0.27 0.00 -28.76
C LEU A 872 0.11 0.84 -29.98
N ASN A 873 0.58 0.18 -31.04
CA ASN A 873 1.03 0.87 -32.25
C ASN A 873 -0.15 1.47 -33.06
N LEU A 874 -0.53 2.71 -32.75
CA LEU A 874 -1.62 3.44 -33.41
C LEU A 874 -1.40 3.67 -34.92
N MET A 875 -0.16 3.55 -35.42
CA MET A 875 0.15 3.65 -36.86
C MET A 875 -0.27 2.39 -37.63
N LYS A 876 -0.58 1.29 -36.93
CA LYS A 876 -1.04 0.00 -37.48
C LYS A 876 -2.48 -0.35 -37.13
N ALA A 877 -3.16 0.48 -36.33
CA ALA A 877 -4.57 0.28 -36.01
C ALA A 877 -5.45 0.60 -37.24
N ASP A 878 -6.56 -0.13 -37.39
CA ASP A 878 -7.58 0.19 -38.38
C ASP A 878 -8.42 1.41 -37.94
N VAL A 879 -9.22 1.95 -38.87
CA VAL A 879 -10.01 3.17 -38.64
C VAL A 879 -11.07 2.92 -37.56
N GLU A 880 -11.67 1.73 -37.57
CA GLU A 880 -12.61 1.25 -36.56
C GLU A 880 -12.03 1.31 -35.14
N LEU A 881 -10.85 0.73 -34.89
CA LEU A 881 -10.20 0.75 -33.58
C LEU A 881 -9.73 2.15 -33.17
N LEU A 882 -9.27 2.98 -34.12
CA LEU A 882 -8.86 4.36 -33.84
C LEU A 882 -10.04 5.22 -33.37
N GLU A 883 -11.21 5.12 -34.02
CA GLU A 883 -12.42 5.83 -33.59
C GLU A 883 -13.01 5.23 -32.29
N GLU A 884 -12.91 3.91 -32.06
CA GLU A 884 -13.29 3.28 -30.78
C GLU A 884 -12.45 3.82 -29.61
N ILE A 885 -11.11 3.85 -29.76
CA ILE A 885 -10.19 4.43 -28.77
C ILE A 885 -10.52 5.90 -28.53
N LYS A 886 -10.71 6.69 -29.59
CA LYS A 886 -11.04 8.12 -29.50
C LYS A 886 -12.36 8.38 -28.76
N ALA A 887 -13.38 7.56 -29.00
CA ALA A 887 -14.64 7.63 -28.25
C ALA A 887 -14.43 7.31 -26.76
N LEU A 888 -13.70 6.22 -26.44
CA LEU A 888 -13.37 5.85 -25.06
C LEU A 888 -12.57 6.93 -24.33
N LEU A 889 -11.57 7.52 -24.98
CA LEU A 889 -10.78 8.62 -24.41
C LEU A 889 -11.62 9.90 -24.23
N HIS A 890 -12.56 10.19 -25.12
CA HIS A 890 -13.52 11.28 -24.94
C HIS A 890 -14.43 11.02 -23.73
N VAL A 891 -14.95 9.80 -23.57
CA VAL A 891 -15.74 9.40 -22.40
C VAL A 891 -14.93 9.57 -21.11
N TYR A 892 -13.71 9.05 -21.04
CA TYR A 892 -12.85 9.17 -19.85
C TYR A 892 -12.62 10.64 -19.45
N LYS A 893 -12.22 11.49 -20.42
CA LYS A 893 -11.92 12.91 -20.17
C LYS A 893 -13.14 13.76 -19.83
N SER A 894 -14.32 13.40 -20.34
CA SER A 894 -15.58 14.10 -20.05
C SER A 894 -16.31 13.58 -18.81
N CYS A 895 -16.06 12.33 -18.41
CA CYS A 895 -16.71 11.74 -17.25
C CYS A 895 -15.91 11.91 -15.96
N ILE A 896 -14.61 11.61 -15.96
CA ILE A 896 -13.80 11.55 -14.74
C ILE A 896 -13.35 12.95 -14.31
N ASP A 897 -13.99 13.47 -13.26
CA ASP A 897 -13.76 14.79 -12.68
C ASP A 897 -13.42 14.72 -11.18
N ALA A 898 -13.11 15.87 -10.57
CA ALA A 898 -12.77 15.94 -9.15
C ALA A 898 -13.93 15.57 -8.20
N ASN A 899 -15.20 15.67 -8.64
CA ASN A 899 -16.37 15.31 -7.83
C ASN A 899 -16.51 13.77 -7.73
N LEU A 900 -16.27 13.07 -8.85
CA LEU A 900 -16.17 11.61 -8.88
C LEU A 900 -14.93 11.08 -8.15
N LEU A 901 -13.77 11.71 -8.29
CA LEU A 901 -12.54 11.26 -7.62
C LEU A 901 -12.56 11.46 -6.09
N LYS A 902 -13.29 12.47 -5.60
CA LYS A 902 -13.63 12.65 -4.17
C LYS A 902 -14.70 11.70 -3.66
N GLY A 903 -15.35 10.99 -4.57
CA GLY A 903 -16.44 10.09 -4.31
C GLY A 903 -16.02 8.69 -3.86
N ASN A 904 -16.99 7.79 -3.81
CA ASN A 904 -16.83 6.45 -3.27
C ASN A 904 -16.80 5.39 -4.37
N PHE A 905 -15.82 4.48 -4.29
CA PHE A 905 -15.68 3.33 -5.16
C PHE A 905 -16.38 2.08 -4.57
N TYR A 906 -17.12 1.35 -5.40
CA TYR A 906 -17.84 0.14 -5.01
C TYR A 906 -17.51 -1.01 -5.96
N ARG A 907 -17.14 -2.16 -5.39
CA ARG A 907 -17.16 -3.44 -6.08
C ARG A 907 -18.58 -4.00 -5.99
N LEU A 908 -19.20 -4.23 -7.15
CA LEU A 908 -20.56 -4.74 -7.27
C LEU A 908 -20.56 -6.24 -7.56
N TRP A 909 -19.74 -6.69 -8.52
CA TRP A 909 -19.44 -8.11 -8.78
C TRP A 909 -17.93 -8.34 -8.68
N ASP A 910 -17.57 -9.45 -8.05
CA ASP A 910 -16.21 -9.72 -7.57
C ASP A 910 -15.54 -10.86 -8.37
N PRO A 911 -14.44 -10.60 -9.09
CA PRO A 911 -13.79 -11.61 -9.94
C PRO A 911 -13.03 -12.70 -9.15
N PHE A 912 -13.02 -12.64 -7.81
CA PHE A 912 -12.51 -13.69 -6.92
C PHE A 912 -13.60 -14.61 -6.38
N ASP A 913 -14.89 -14.28 -6.54
CA ASP A 913 -15.99 -15.10 -6.04
C ASP A 913 -16.30 -16.26 -6.99
N ILE A 914 -15.61 -17.38 -6.76
CA ILE A 914 -15.73 -18.61 -7.55
C ILE A 914 -16.76 -19.61 -7.00
N HIS A 915 -17.39 -19.32 -5.86
CA HIS A 915 -18.22 -20.28 -5.11
C HIS A 915 -19.59 -19.75 -4.67
N SER A 916 -19.86 -18.46 -4.77
CA SER A 916 -21.21 -17.93 -4.61
C SER A 916 -22.16 -18.51 -5.64
N THR A 917 -23.15 -19.27 -5.16
CA THR A 917 -24.27 -19.77 -5.95
C THR A 917 -25.32 -18.71 -6.26
N GLN A 918 -25.09 -17.45 -5.88
CA GLN A 918 -26.07 -16.35 -5.96
C GLN A 918 -25.70 -15.24 -6.95
N VAL A 919 -24.46 -15.20 -7.45
CA VAL A 919 -23.96 -14.15 -8.36
C VAL A 919 -23.30 -14.80 -9.58
N PHE A 920 -23.13 -14.06 -10.67
CA PHE A 920 -22.49 -14.49 -11.92
C PHE A 920 -20.98 -14.80 -11.81
N GLY A 921 -20.47 -14.95 -10.58
CA GLY A 921 -19.13 -15.40 -10.21
C GLY A 921 -17.96 -14.71 -10.92
N ALA A 922 -16.85 -15.42 -10.99
CA ALA A 922 -15.64 -15.00 -11.69
C ALA A 922 -15.77 -14.86 -13.22
N GLU A 923 -16.97 -15.03 -13.80
CA GLU A 923 -17.23 -14.84 -15.23
C GLU A 923 -17.45 -13.37 -15.61
N ALA A 924 -17.68 -12.49 -14.63
CA ALA A 924 -17.83 -11.06 -14.84
C ALA A 924 -17.20 -10.24 -13.69
N THR A 925 -16.99 -8.95 -13.94
CA THR A 925 -16.65 -7.97 -12.89
C THR A 925 -17.48 -6.71 -13.11
N ALA A 926 -17.92 -6.08 -12.02
CA ALA A 926 -18.73 -4.87 -12.06
C ALA A 926 -18.28 -3.89 -10.99
N TRP A 927 -17.94 -2.67 -11.39
CA TRP A 927 -17.47 -1.62 -10.48
C TRP A 927 -18.23 -0.31 -10.71
N MET A 928 -18.31 0.50 -9.67
CA MET A 928 -19.02 1.77 -9.68
C MET A 928 -18.24 2.83 -8.92
N LEU A 929 -18.12 4.04 -9.47
CA LEU A 929 -17.59 5.22 -8.81
C LEU A 929 -18.72 6.24 -8.67
N VAL A 930 -19.09 6.60 -7.44
CA VAL A 930 -20.20 7.52 -7.13
C VAL A 930 -19.63 8.84 -6.67
N ALA A 931 -20.07 9.96 -7.26
CA ALA A 931 -19.63 11.32 -6.89
C ALA A 931 -19.91 11.64 -5.42
N CYS A 932 -19.12 12.53 -4.80
CA CYS A 932 -19.24 12.80 -3.36
C CYS A 932 -20.59 13.42 -2.97
N ASP A 933 -21.23 14.14 -3.89
CA ASP A 933 -22.60 14.67 -3.76
C ASP A 933 -23.71 13.66 -4.13
N ARG A 934 -23.34 12.45 -4.56
CA ARG A 934 -24.22 11.38 -5.09
C ARG A 934 -25.09 11.80 -6.28
N SER A 935 -24.78 12.93 -6.92
CA SER A 935 -25.53 13.46 -8.07
C SER A 935 -25.29 12.65 -9.35
N ARG A 936 -24.15 11.94 -9.44
CA ARG A 936 -23.80 11.08 -10.56
C ARG A 936 -22.91 9.91 -10.15
N ALA A 937 -22.90 8.85 -10.96
CA ALA A 937 -21.99 7.72 -10.83
C ALA A 937 -21.61 7.14 -12.18
N ILE A 938 -20.40 6.59 -12.30
CA ILE A 938 -19.94 5.84 -13.49
C ILE A 938 -19.92 4.35 -13.12
N VAL A 939 -20.59 3.52 -13.90
CA VAL A 939 -20.67 2.07 -13.72
C VAL A 939 -20.05 1.37 -14.92
N MET A 940 -19.12 0.46 -14.65
CA MET A 940 -18.48 -0.39 -15.64
C MET A 940 -18.78 -1.86 -15.32
N VAL A 941 -19.15 -2.62 -16.34
CA VAL A 941 -19.33 -4.08 -16.24
C VAL A 941 -18.65 -4.76 -17.41
N CYS A 942 -17.71 -5.66 -17.12
CA CYS A 942 -17.04 -6.49 -18.12
C CYS A 942 -17.40 -7.97 -17.92
N MET A 943 -17.77 -8.64 -19.01
CA MET A 943 -17.78 -10.09 -19.08
C MET A 943 -16.34 -10.58 -19.34
N LEU A 944 -15.87 -11.54 -18.53
CA LEU A 944 -14.49 -12.04 -18.54
C LEU A 944 -14.36 -13.45 -19.16
N HIS A 945 -15.44 -14.24 -19.11
CA HIS A 945 -15.52 -15.61 -19.62
C HIS A 945 -16.76 -15.80 -20.50
N LEU A 946 -16.81 -16.90 -21.26
CA LEU A 946 -17.85 -17.19 -22.26
C LEU A 946 -19.27 -17.16 -21.67
N LYS A 947 -20.20 -16.53 -22.39
CA LYS A 947 -21.62 -16.48 -22.05
C LYS A 947 -22.30 -17.79 -22.45
N GLU A 948 -22.57 -18.64 -21.46
CA GLU A 948 -23.33 -19.87 -21.67
C GLU A 948 -24.76 -19.58 -22.16
N VAL A 949 -25.16 -20.23 -23.26
CA VAL A 949 -26.52 -20.11 -23.80
C VAL A 949 -27.52 -20.73 -22.82
N GLY A 950 -28.57 -19.99 -22.46
CA GLY A 950 -29.58 -20.38 -21.48
C GLY A 950 -29.28 -19.92 -20.05
N LYS A 951 -28.08 -19.41 -19.76
CA LYS A 951 -27.75 -18.81 -18.47
C LYS A 951 -28.36 -17.41 -18.35
N ILE A 952 -29.17 -17.20 -17.31
CA ILE A 952 -29.77 -15.90 -17.02
C ILE A 952 -28.77 -15.06 -16.23
N ILE A 953 -28.52 -13.84 -16.71
CA ILE A 953 -27.63 -12.88 -16.03
C ILE A 953 -28.42 -12.22 -14.90
N PRO A 954 -27.94 -12.20 -13.64
CA PRO A 954 -28.62 -11.52 -12.56
C PRO A 954 -28.68 -10.01 -12.81
N ARG A 955 -29.65 -9.34 -12.18
CA ARG A 955 -29.70 -7.88 -12.23
C ARG A 955 -28.54 -7.31 -11.43
N LEU A 956 -27.90 -6.27 -11.98
CA LEU A 956 -26.85 -5.54 -11.28
C LEU A 956 -27.48 -4.58 -10.27
N GLN A 957 -27.40 -4.91 -8.98
CA GLN A 957 -27.71 -3.98 -7.90
C GLN A 957 -26.59 -2.94 -7.77
N LEU A 958 -26.97 -1.66 -7.78
CA LEU A 958 -26.03 -0.56 -7.58
C LEU A 958 -25.86 -0.25 -6.08
N LYS A 959 -24.91 0.63 -5.74
CA LYS A 959 -24.62 1.05 -4.35
C LYS A 959 -24.33 2.55 -4.28
N GLY A 960 -24.45 3.13 -3.08
CA GLY A 960 -24.00 4.50 -2.77
C GLY A 960 -24.88 5.66 -3.31
N LEU A 961 -25.98 5.38 -4.01
CA LEU A 961 -26.89 6.41 -4.53
C LEU A 961 -27.81 6.98 -3.43
N SER A 962 -28.41 8.14 -3.70
CA SER A 962 -29.48 8.71 -2.86
C SER A 962 -30.80 8.00 -3.16
N GLU A 963 -31.51 7.50 -2.14
CA GLU A 963 -32.66 6.61 -2.34
C GLU A 963 -33.83 7.26 -3.10
N ASP A 964 -34.17 8.51 -2.76
CA ASP A 964 -35.31 9.23 -3.34
C ASP A 964 -35.00 9.91 -4.69
N THR A 965 -33.73 10.22 -4.98
CA THR A 965 -33.32 10.90 -6.21
C THR A 965 -33.68 10.08 -7.45
N LEU A 966 -34.26 10.74 -8.45
CA LEU A 966 -34.51 10.15 -9.77
C LEU A 966 -33.26 10.28 -10.63
N TYR A 967 -32.80 9.17 -11.20
CA TYR A 967 -31.60 9.12 -12.04
C TYR A 967 -31.94 8.67 -13.45
N ASP A 968 -31.42 9.41 -14.43
CA ASP A 968 -31.26 9.00 -15.82
C ASP A 968 -30.12 7.99 -15.96
N ILE A 969 -30.32 6.98 -16.81
CA ILE A 969 -29.30 5.97 -17.15
C ILE A 969 -28.80 6.24 -18.57
N ILE A 970 -27.54 6.67 -18.67
CA ILE A 970 -26.93 7.15 -19.91
C ILE A 970 -25.83 6.18 -20.33
N ASP A 971 -26.04 5.47 -21.44
CA ASP A 971 -25.04 4.58 -22.03
C ASP A 971 -23.87 5.43 -22.58
N LEU A 972 -22.66 5.24 -22.07
CA LEU A 972 -21.50 6.08 -22.38
C LEU A 972 -20.73 5.59 -23.60
N ALA A 973 -20.77 4.28 -23.85
CA ALA A 973 -20.13 3.64 -24.99
C ALA A 973 -21.13 2.67 -25.66
N PRO A 974 -22.24 3.20 -26.24
CA PRO A 974 -23.27 2.36 -26.85
C PRO A 974 -22.70 1.54 -28.01
N SER A 975 -23.09 0.28 -28.10
CA SER A 975 -22.54 -0.62 -29.11
C SER A 975 -23.12 -0.35 -30.49
N SER A 976 -22.25 -0.21 -31.49
CA SER A 976 -22.61 -0.22 -32.91
C SER A 976 -22.80 -1.63 -33.45
N TYR A 977 -22.66 -2.68 -32.64
CA TYR A 977 -22.94 -4.05 -33.04
C TYR A 977 -24.32 -4.48 -32.57
N VAL A 978 -25.08 -5.16 -33.43
CA VAL A 978 -26.38 -5.75 -33.11
C VAL A 978 -26.46 -7.16 -33.64
N ARG A 979 -27.24 -8.02 -32.99
CA ARG A 979 -27.59 -9.31 -33.57
C ARG A 979 -28.76 -9.12 -34.53
N ASN A 980 -28.53 -9.37 -35.82
CA ASN A 980 -29.58 -9.38 -36.82
C ASN A 980 -30.59 -10.49 -36.47
N PRO A 981 -31.88 -10.21 -36.24
CA PRO A 981 -32.82 -11.23 -35.77
C PRO A 981 -33.23 -12.23 -36.85
N GLN A 982 -33.02 -11.93 -38.14
CA GLN A 982 -33.31 -12.83 -39.26
C GLN A 982 -32.14 -13.76 -39.59
N THR A 983 -30.90 -13.24 -39.63
CA THR A 983 -29.70 -14.04 -39.98
C THR A 983 -28.97 -14.58 -38.76
N LEU A 984 -29.31 -14.10 -37.55
CA LEU A 984 -28.64 -14.36 -36.27
C LEU A 984 -27.16 -13.93 -36.20
N GLN A 985 -26.62 -13.34 -37.28
CA GLN A 985 -25.26 -12.82 -37.35
C GLN A 985 -25.14 -11.50 -36.58
N VAL A 986 -23.95 -11.26 -36.04
CA VAL A 986 -23.58 -9.94 -35.51
C VAL A 986 -23.28 -9.03 -36.70
N VAL A 987 -23.97 -7.90 -36.80
CA VAL A 987 -23.78 -6.89 -37.84
C VAL A 987 -23.51 -5.53 -37.22
N CYS A 988 -22.77 -4.69 -37.93
CA CYS A 988 -22.60 -3.29 -37.54
C CYS A 988 -23.86 -2.50 -37.92
N ASN A 989 -24.58 -1.99 -36.92
CA ASN A 989 -25.70 -1.08 -37.10
C ASN A 989 -25.15 0.34 -37.35
N PRO A 990 -25.64 1.10 -38.35
CA PRO A 990 -25.21 2.48 -38.56
C PRO A 990 -25.53 3.41 -37.38
N VAL A 991 -26.56 3.10 -36.57
CA VAL A 991 -26.92 3.85 -35.37
C VAL A 991 -26.52 3.05 -34.12
N PRO A 992 -25.69 3.58 -33.22
CA PRO A 992 -25.35 2.91 -31.96
C PRO A 992 -26.60 2.60 -31.12
N VAL A 993 -26.70 1.36 -30.63
CA VAL A 993 -27.85 0.93 -29.83
C VAL A 993 -27.52 1.07 -28.35
N SER A 994 -28.09 2.11 -27.74
CA SER A 994 -28.05 2.28 -26.28
C SER A 994 -28.87 1.19 -25.59
N LYS A 995 -28.26 0.53 -24.61
CA LYS A 995 -28.85 -0.57 -23.83
C LYS A 995 -29.90 -0.09 -22.82
N PHE A 996 -29.92 1.21 -22.50
CA PHE A 996 -30.74 1.80 -21.42
C PHE A 996 -31.50 3.09 -21.81
N SER A 997 -31.61 3.38 -23.12
CA SER A 997 -32.17 4.64 -23.64
C SER A 997 -33.52 5.04 -23.01
N GLY A 998 -33.59 6.24 -22.44
CA GLY A 998 -34.81 6.82 -21.85
C GLY A 998 -35.23 6.22 -20.51
N MET A 999 -34.39 5.42 -19.86
CA MET A 999 -34.70 4.81 -18.56
C MET A 999 -34.39 5.77 -17.40
N GLN A 1000 -35.44 6.11 -16.64
CA GLN A 1000 -35.34 6.86 -15.38
C GLN A 1000 -35.80 5.98 -14.21
N LEU A 1001 -34.96 5.86 -13.17
CA LEU A 1001 -35.25 5.05 -11.98
C LEU A 1001 -34.79 5.78 -10.71
N ARG A 1002 -35.51 5.59 -9.60
CA ARG A 1002 -35.05 6.11 -8.30
C ARG A 1002 -33.84 5.32 -7.80
N GLY A 1003 -32.95 5.98 -7.04
CA GLY A 1003 -31.78 5.33 -6.46
C GLY A 1003 -32.12 4.09 -5.63
N VAL A 1004 -33.22 4.10 -4.88
CA VAL A 1004 -33.71 2.91 -4.15
C VAL A 1004 -34.05 1.75 -5.09
N THR A 1005 -34.62 2.01 -6.27
CA THR A 1005 -34.91 0.95 -7.27
C THR A 1005 -33.62 0.40 -7.85
N LEU A 1006 -32.66 1.27 -8.19
CA LEU A 1006 -31.34 0.89 -8.70
C LEU A 1006 -30.54 0.04 -7.70
N MET A 1007 -30.63 0.36 -6.40
CA MET A 1007 -29.90 -0.36 -5.36
C MET A 1007 -30.60 -1.65 -4.89
N LYS A 1008 -31.94 -1.66 -4.77
CA LYS A 1008 -32.67 -2.83 -4.25
C LYS A 1008 -33.12 -3.81 -5.35
N ALA A 1009 -33.62 -3.32 -6.49
CA ALA A 1009 -34.17 -4.17 -7.56
C ALA A 1009 -33.16 -4.46 -8.69
N GLY A 1010 -32.17 -3.57 -8.88
CA GLY A 1010 -31.08 -3.71 -9.84
C GLY A 1010 -31.46 -3.58 -11.31
N LEU A 1011 -30.44 -3.43 -12.17
CA LEU A 1011 -30.59 -3.26 -13.61
C LEU A 1011 -30.44 -4.60 -14.37
N PRO A 1012 -31.34 -4.92 -15.32
CA PRO A 1012 -31.12 -6.04 -16.23
C PRO A 1012 -29.98 -5.69 -17.20
N LEU A 1013 -28.90 -6.48 -17.21
CA LEU A 1013 -27.79 -6.27 -18.15
C LEU A 1013 -27.98 -7.07 -19.44
N GLN A 1014 -27.65 -6.45 -20.58
CA GLN A 1014 -27.62 -7.10 -21.88
C GLN A 1014 -26.21 -7.10 -22.47
N PHE A 1015 -25.58 -8.28 -22.53
CA PHE A 1015 -24.33 -8.49 -23.26
C PHE A 1015 -24.62 -9.17 -24.60
N LEU A 1016 -24.00 -8.66 -25.66
CA LEU A 1016 -24.31 -9.04 -27.03
C LEU A 1016 -23.46 -10.22 -27.54
N PHE A 1017 -22.22 -10.33 -27.06
CA PHE A 1017 -21.23 -11.34 -27.45
C PHE A 1017 -20.30 -11.65 -26.28
N ASP A 1018 -19.44 -12.66 -26.43
CA ASP A 1018 -18.43 -13.05 -25.44
C ASP A 1018 -17.33 -12.00 -25.33
N GLY A 1019 -16.95 -11.62 -24.12
CA GLY A 1019 -16.07 -10.47 -23.91
C GLY A 1019 -16.71 -9.18 -24.42
N ASP A 1020 -17.87 -8.83 -23.84
CA ASP A 1020 -18.54 -7.54 -24.04
C ASP A 1020 -18.45 -6.70 -22.76
N CYS A 1021 -18.43 -5.38 -22.91
CA CYS A 1021 -18.40 -4.41 -21.82
C CYS A 1021 -19.63 -3.49 -21.92
N SER A 1022 -20.22 -3.16 -20.77
CA SER A 1022 -21.24 -2.12 -20.67
C SER A 1022 -20.71 -1.02 -19.74
N LEU A 1023 -20.69 0.22 -20.23
CA LEU A 1023 -20.20 1.39 -19.51
C LEU A 1023 -21.28 2.47 -19.55
N PHE A 1024 -21.79 2.86 -18.40
CA PHE A 1024 -22.90 3.80 -18.31
C PHE A 1024 -22.76 4.77 -17.12
N GLU A 1025 -23.36 5.95 -17.27
CA GLU A 1025 -23.50 6.96 -16.24
C GLU A 1025 -24.91 6.87 -15.64
N ILE A 1026 -24.98 6.95 -14.32
CA ILE A 1026 -26.20 7.19 -13.55
C ILE A 1026 -26.15 8.68 -13.20
N ARG A 1027 -27.10 9.49 -13.65
CA ARG A 1027 -27.08 10.96 -13.48
C ARG A 1027 -28.40 11.45 -12.90
N SER A 1028 -28.37 12.24 -11.82
CA SER A 1028 -29.57 12.86 -11.25
C SER A 1028 -30.24 13.73 -12.32
N SER A 1029 -31.54 13.53 -12.53
CA SER A 1029 -32.31 14.31 -13.51
C SER A 1029 -32.35 15.81 -13.16
N GLU A 1030 -32.04 16.18 -11.91
CA GLU A 1030 -31.89 17.56 -11.44
C GLU A 1030 -30.67 18.27 -12.04
N LEU A 1031 -29.62 17.53 -12.45
CA LEU A 1031 -28.46 18.08 -13.15
C LEU A 1031 -28.76 18.43 -14.63
N GLY A 1032 -30.00 18.25 -15.07
CA GLY A 1032 -30.43 18.41 -16.45
C GLY A 1032 -29.76 17.44 -17.43
N ALA A 1033 -30.12 17.58 -18.70
CA ALA A 1033 -29.49 16.85 -19.78
C ALA A 1033 -27.97 17.08 -19.79
N ARG A 1034 -27.20 16.02 -20.07
CA ARG A 1034 -25.74 16.10 -20.19
C ARG A 1034 -25.36 17.18 -21.23
N PRO A 1035 -24.53 18.18 -20.88
CA PRO A 1035 -24.14 19.25 -21.81
C PRO A 1035 -23.31 18.74 -22.99
N GLY A 1036 -23.99 18.32 -24.06
CA GLY A 1036 -23.42 17.93 -25.34
C GLY A 1036 -22.94 16.47 -25.45
N PRO A 1037 -23.10 15.88 -26.63
CA PRO A 1037 -24.36 15.74 -27.36
C PRO A 1037 -25.17 14.54 -26.81
N ALA A 1038 -26.50 14.67 -26.79
CA ALA A 1038 -27.41 13.52 -26.63
C ALA A 1038 -27.54 12.68 -27.92
N GLY A 1039 -26.62 12.88 -28.87
CA GLY A 1039 -26.41 12.00 -30.02
C GLY A 1039 -25.19 11.14 -29.75
N SER A 1040 -25.38 9.82 -29.80
CA SER A 1040 -24.28 8.86 -29.93
C SER A 1040 -23.31 9.32 -31.02
N PHE A 1041 -22.00 9.11 -30.82
CA PHE A 1041 -20.98 9.38 -31.83
C PHE A 1041 -21.42 8.78 -33.19
N ASP A 1042 -21.70 9.63 -34.17
CA ASP A 1042 -22.31 9.18 -35.43
C ASP A 1042 -21.25 8.57 -36.34
N PHE A 1043 -21.14 7.24 -36.30
CA PHE A 1043 -20.24 6.46 -37.15
C PHE A 1043 -20.56 6.60 -38.64
N THR A 1044 -21.73 7.13 -39.04
CA THR A 1044 -22.10 7.28 -40.46
C THR A 1044 -21.45 8.48 -41.13
N THR A 1045 -21.27 9.61 -40.44
CA THR A 1045 -20.75 10.85 -41.04
C THR A 1045 -19.31 10.68 -41.57
N LEU A 1046 -18.48 9.90 -40.88
CA LEU A 1046 -17.13 9.55 -41.33
C LEU A 1046 -17.12 8.48 -42.44
N ARG A 1047 -18.01 7.47 -42.37
CA ARG A 1047 -18.15 6.47 -43.45
C ARG A 1047 -18.63 7.10 -44.76
N SER A 1048 -19.47 8.13 -44.70
CA SER A 1048 -19.87 8.92 -45.88
C SER A 1048 -18.68 9.67 -46.50
N ALA A 1049 -17.80 10.24 -45.69
CA ALA A 1049 -16.58 10.91 -46.17
C ALA A 1049 -15.59 9.92 -46.81
N VAL A 1050 -15.41 8.73 -46.23
CA VAL A 1050 -14.56 7.67 -46.80
C VAL A 1050 -15.16 7.09 -48.08
N ALA A 1051 -16.47 6.88 -48.15
CA ALA A 1051 -17.17 6.43 -49.37
C ALA A 1051 -17.14 7.45 -50.51
N LEU A 1052 -17.00 8.76 -50.20
CA LEU A 1052 -16.74 9.80 -51.20
C LEU A 1052 -15.27 9.82 -51.65
N SER A 1053 -14.32 9.39 -50.81
CA SER A 1053 -12.90 9.30 -51.17
C SER A 1053 -12.55 8.10 -52.08
N SER A 1054 -13.38 7.06 -52.11
CA SER A 1054 -13.22 5.89 -52.97
C SER A 1054 -13.81 6.07 -54.38
N LEU A 1055 -14.55 7.16 -54.62
CA LEU A 1055 -14.94 7.62 -55.95
C LEU A 1055 -13.88 8.58 -56.47
N GLY A 1056 -12.97 8.08 -57.31
CA GLY A 1056 -11.72 8.74 -57.72
C GLY A 1056 -11.86 10.07 -58.46
N ALA A 1057 -12.14 11.14 -57.73
CA ALA A 1057 -12.00 12.52 -58.15
C ALA A 1057 -10.78 13.14 -57.45
N SER A 1058 -9.84 13.70 -58.23
CA SER A 1058 -8.61 14.31 -57.70
C SER A 1058 -8.92 15.48 -56.75
N PRO A 1059 -8.23 15.58 -55.59
CA PRO A 1059 -8.43 16.71 -54.69
C PRO A 1059 -7.93 18.02 -55.33
N PRO A 1060 -8.68 19.12 -55.26
CA PRO A 1060 -8.18 20.43 -55.66
C PRO A 1060 -7.05 20.86 -54.72
N ARG A 1061 -6.00 21.49 -55.28
CA ARG A 1061 -4.83 21.93 -54.51
C ARG A 1061 -5.24 22.90 -53.40
N PRO A 1062 -4.74 22.75 -52.16
CA PRO A 1062 -5.02 23.70 -51.09
C PRO A 1062 -4.31 25.03 -51.37
N SER A 1063 -5.08 26.12 -51.43
CA SER A 1063 -4.53 27.47 -51.41
C SER A 1063 -5.09 28.23 -50.21
N ARG A 1064 -4.18 28.67 -49.33
CA ARG A 1064 -4.36 29.68 -48.25
C ARG A 1064 -5.55 29.48 -47.27
N PRO A 1065 -5.35 28.83 -46.11
CA PRO A 1065 -6.31 28.83 -45.01
C PRO A 1065 -6.13 30.07 -44.12
N TYR A 1066 -6.74 31.21 -44.47
CA TYR A 1066 -6.77 32.39 -43.58
C TYR A 1066 -8.09 33.19 -43.58
N LEU A 1067 -9.13 32.75 -44.32
CA LEU A 1067 -10.40 33.51 -44.43
C LEU A 1067 -11.61 32.85 -43.75
N PHE A 1068 -11.53 31.57 -43.39
CA PHE A 1068 -12.67 30.84 -42.79
C PHE A 1068 -12.85 31.06 -41.28
N ILE A 1069 -11.81 31.53 -40.58
CA ILE A 1069 -11.86 31.80 -39.13
C ILE A 1069 -12.47 33.19 -38.85
N MET A 1070 -12.30 34.18 -39.73
CA MET A 1070 -12.85 35.52 -39.52
C MET A 1070 -14.39 35.58 -39.58
N LEU A 1071 -15.04 34.79 -40.44
CA LEU A 1071 -16.50 34.82 -40.58
C LEU A 1071 -17.23 34.15 -39.40
N ALA A 1072 -16.70 33.03 -38.88
CA ALA A 1072 -17.28 32.35 -37.72
C ALA A 1072 -17.17 33.16 -36.42
N THR A 1073 -16.24 34.12 -36.33
CA THR A 1073 -16.10 34.99 -35.15
C THR A 1073 -17.04 36.20 -35.17
N MET A 1074 -17.56 36.62 -36.33
CA MET A 1074 -18.49 37.77 -36.39
C MET A 1074 -19.94 37.40 -36.05
N ASP A 1075 -20.41 36.20 -36.41
CA ASP A 1075 -21.76 35.74 -36.03
C ASP A 1075 -21.91 35.55 -34.50
N PHE A 1076 -20.84 35.16 -33.80
CA PHE A 1076 -20.85 34.99 -32.35
C PHE A 1076 -20.88 36.32 -31.57
N ILE A 1077 -20.43 37.42 -32.18
CA ILE A 1077 -20.46 38.76 -31.57
C ILE A 1077 -21.81 39.45 -31.82
N SER A 1078 -22.52 39.09 -32.90
CA SER A 1078 -23.83 39.65 -33.24
C SER A 1078 -24.97 39.10 -32.35
N SER A 1079 -24.86 37.87 -31.83
CA SER A 1079 -25.92 37.24 -31.01
C SER A 1079 -25.89 37.59 -29.52
N ALA A 1080 -24.84 38.28 -29.04
CA ALA A 1080 -24.67 38.65 -27.63
C ALA A 1080 -25.07 40.11 -27.31
N ALA A 1081 -25.59 40.86 -28.29
CA ALA A 1081 -25.93 42.28 -28.17
C ALA A 1081 -27.39 42.56 -28.57
N GLY A 1082 -28.34 41.96 -27.84
CA GLY A 1082 -29.78 42.20 -27.98
C GLY A 1082 -30.47 42.28 -26.62
N GLU A 1083 -31.28 43.33 -26.43
CA GLU A 1083 -32.20 43.54 -25.30
C GLU A 1083 -31.61 43.74 -23.90
N LEU A 1084 -31.10 44.96 -23.63
CA LEU A 1084 -31.20 45.61 -22.31
C LEU A 1084 -31.39 47.12 -22.52
N SER A 1085 -32.57 47.66 -22.19
CA SER A 1085 -32.87 49.10 -22.28
C SER A 1085 -32.50 49.83 -21.00
N ALA A 1086 -31.86 51.00 -21.13
CA ALA A 1086 -31.30 51.77 -20.00
C ALA A 1086 -32.32 52.61 -19.20
N ALA A 1087 -33.46 52.03 -18.84
CA ALA A 1087 -34.43 52.60 -17.89
C ALA A 1087 -34.95 51.48 -16.98
N ASP A 1088 -35.18 51.81 -15.71
CA ASP A 1088 -35.61 50.92 -14.62
C ASP A 1088 -34.60 49.86 -14.14
N LEU A 1089 -33.76 50.24 -13.15
CA LEU A 1089 -33.75 49.63 -11.81
C LEU A 1089 -32.84 50.45 -10.84
N PRO A 1090 -33.11 50.48 -9.51
CA PRO A 1090 -32.55 51.49 -8.61
C PRO A 1090 -31.28 51.10 -7.86
N THR A 1091 -30.67 52.13 -7.26
CA THR A 1091 -29.55 52.08 -6.31
C THR A 1091 -29.81 51.23 -5.07
N THR A 1092 -29.09 50.12 -4.87
CA THR A 1092 -28.20 49.81 -3.71
C THR A 1092 -27.82 48.31 -3.65
N CYS A 1093 -26.60 47.91 -4.04
CA CYS A 1093 -25.87 46.74 -3.48
C CYS A 1093 -24.41 46.66 -4.02
N PRO A 1094 -23.38 46.40 -3.18
CA PRO A 1094 -22.01 46.10 -3.62
C PRO A 1094 -21.55 44.66 -3.27
N PRO A 1095 -20.43 44.13 -3.82
CA PRO A 1095 -19.77 44.45 -5.08
C PRO A 1095 -19.61 43.18 -5.97
N PHE A 1096 -20.18 43.18 -7.18
CA PHE A 1096 -20.06 42.05 -8.12
C PHE A 1096 -19.05 42.31 -9.26
N GLU A 1097 -17.92 42.94 -8.94
CA GLU A 1097 -16.82 43.24 -9.88
C GLU A 1097 -15.49 42.66 -9.39
N PHE A 1098 -15.33 41.33 -9.46
CA PHE A 1098 -14.00 40.70 -9.35
C PHE A 1098 -13.83 39.41 -10.18
N TRP A 1099 -14.84 39.03 -10.98
CA TRP A 1099 -14.85 37.70 -11.63
C TRP A 1099 -14.40 37.70 -13.11
N LEU A 1100 -14.47 38.84 -13.83
CA LEU A 1100 -14.13 38.89 -15.26
C LEU A 1100 -12.67 39.25 -15.58
N LEU A 1101 -11.94 39.89 -14.64
CA LEU A 1101 -10.53 40.27 -14.80
C LEU A 1101 -9.52 39.23 -14.27
N LYS A 1102 -9.95 37.99 -13.98
CA LYS A 1102 -9.07 36.90 -13.52
C LYS A 1102 -8.85 35.78 -14.55
N LYS A 1103 -9.28 35.99 -15.80
CA LYS A 1103 -9.18 35.03 -16.91
C LYS A 1103 -8.17 35.43 -18.01
N LEU A 1104 -7.52 36.59 -17.87
CA LEU A 1104 -6.46 37.09 -18.75
C LEU A 1104 -5.29 37.66 -17.95
N ASP A 1105 -4.54 36.79 -17.28
CA ASP A 1105 -3.14 37.07 -16.92
C ASP A 1105 -2.30 35.79 -17.00
N GLN A 1106 -1.53 35.66 -18.08
CA GLN A 1106 -0.46 34.68 -18.25
C GLN A 1106 0.90 35.35 -18.03
N SER A 1107 1.12 36.04 -16.91
CA SER A 1107 2.38 36.76 -16.67
C SER A 1107 2.78 36.97 -15.20
N VAL A 1108 2.62 35.96 -14.33
CA VAL A 1108 3.28 35.96 -13.01
C VAL A 1108 4.64 35.26 -13.09
N CYS A 1109 5.62 35.95 -13.67
CA CYS A 1109 7.05 35.58 -13.64
C CYS A 1109 7.93 36.76 -13.19
N VAL A 1110 7.48 37.47 -12.15
CA VAL A 1110 8.23 38.59 -11.53
C VAL A 1110 8.16 38.53 -10.00
N PHE A 1111 7.00 38.24 -9.41
CA PHE A 1111 6.84 38.23 -7.95
C PHE A 1111 7.54 37.05 -7.24
N ASP A 1112 7.56 35.85 -7.85
CA ASP A 1112 8.25 34.67 -7.30
C ASP A 1112 9.79 34.71 -7.51
N TYR A 1113 10.29 35.61 -8.38
CA TYR A 1113 11.73 35.90 -8.46
C TYR A 1113 12.16 36.80 -7.30
N TRP A 1114 11.32 37.77 -6.92
CA TRP A 1114 11.59 38.72 -5.84
C TRP A 1114 11.64 38.05 -4.45
N VAL A 1115 10.77 37.07 -4.19
CA VAL A 1115 10.75 36.31 -2.92
C VAL A 1115 11.92 35.32 -2.80
N ARG A 1116 12.58 34.96 -3.90
CA ARG A 1116 13.70 34.00 -3.92
C ARG A 1116 15.08 34.63 -3.75
N ALA A 1117 15.20 35.95 -3.85
CA ALA A 1117 16.47 36.67 -3.77
C ALA A 1117 16.79 37.24 -2.36
N SER A 1118 15.91 37.08 -1.37
CA SER A 1118 16.08 37.69 -0.04
C SER A 1118 16.84 36.81 0.98
N LYS A 1119 18.15 36.63 0.79
CA LYS A 1119 19.08 36.24 1.86
C LYS A 1119 20.38 37.03 1.77
N SER A 1120 20.75 37.68 2.88
CA SER A 1120 21.79 38.70 3.01
C SER A 1120 21.48 40.06 2.35
N TRP A 1121 22.29 41.06 2.73
CA TRP A 1121 22.37 42.47 2.33
C TRP A 1121 21.82 43.52 3.30
N ASP A 1122 22.58 44.61 3.39
CA ASP A 1122 22.57 45.64 4.42
C ASP A 1122 21.48 46.69 4.18
N THR A 1123 20.67 46.95 5.20
CA THR A 1123 19.44 47.74 5.10
C THR A 1123 19.66 49.26 5.16
N GLU A 1124 20.77 49.75 5.71
CA GLU A 1124 21.00 51.20 5.82
C GLU A 1124 21.43 51.84 4.48
N GLY A 1125 22.24 51.14 3.68
CA GLY A 1125 22.68 51.63 2.35
C GLY A 1125 21.52 51.78 1.37
N ILE A 1126 20.62 50.80 1.31
CA ILE A 1126 19.48 50.79 0.38
C ILE A 1126 18.50 51.95 0.65
N LEU A 1127 18.36 52.36 1.92
CA LEU A 1127 17.52 53.50 2.30
C LEU A 1127 18.15 54.86 1.91
N SER A 1128 19.48 54.96 1.88
CA SER A 1128 20.19 56.12 1.35
C SER A 1128 19.98 56.27 -0.16
N ASP A 1129 20.14 55.19 -0.93
CA ASP A 1129 20.03 55.21 -2.39
C ASP A 1129 18.59 55.46 -2.86
N LEU A 1130 17.58 54.92 -2.14
CA LEU A 1130 16.16 55.24 -2.38
C LEU A 1130 15.79 56.68 -2.03
N ALA A 1131 16.47 57.32 -1.08
CA ALA A 1131 16.29 58.74 -0.79
C ALA A 1131 16.87 59.61 -1.90
N LEU A 1132 18.02 59.23 -2.47
CA LEU A 1132 18.67 59.93 -3.59
C LEU A 1132 17.82 59.83 -4.87
N ALA A 1133 17.38 58.62 -5.23
CA ALA A 1133 16.53 58.40 -6.41
C ALA A 1133 15.16 59.13 -6.32
N ARG A 1134 14.61 59.28 -5.11
CA ARG A 1134 13.40 60.09 -4.88
C ARG A 1134 13.63 61.60 -4.99
N ALA A 1135 14.83 62.08 -4.70
CA ALA A 1135 15.18 63.48 -4.90
C ALA A 1135 15.36 63.83 -6.39
N GLU A 1136 15.92 62.92 -7.18
CA GLU A 1136 16.11 63.12 -8.63
C GLU A 1136 14.79 63.01 -9.42
N ALA A 1137 13.91 62.06 -9.06
CA ALA A 1137 12.59 61.92 -9.69
C ALA A 1137 11.63 63.10 -9.42
N ALA A 1138 11.93 63.97 -8.47
CA ALA A 1138 11.10 65.13 -8.12
C ALA A 1138 11.42 66.40 -8.93
N ALA A 1139 12.38 66.34 -9.87
CA ALA A 1139 12.98 67.52 -10.52
C ALA A 1139 12.81 67.61 -12.05
N MET A 1140 11.99 66.75 -12.68
CA MET A 1140 11.77 66.77 -14.15
C MET A 1140 10.41 67.39 -14.53
N ASP A 1141 10.45 68.29 -15.52
CA ASP A 1141 9.34 69.17 -15.93
C ASP A 1141 8.41 68.52 -16.98
N LYS A 1142 7.20 69.06 -17.13
CA LYS A 1142 6.09 68.42 -17.85
C LYS A 1142 6.14 68.48 -19.38
N ASP A 1143 7.05 69.24 -19.98
CA ASP A 1143 7.03 69.51 -21.42
C ASP A 1143 7.83 68.53 -22.30
N GLU A 1144 8.68 67.65 -21.75
CA GLU A 1144 9.41 66.64 -22.56
C GLU A 1144 8.59 65.39 -22.90
N LEU A 1145 7.55 65.06 -22.12
CA LEU A 1145 6.72 63.86 -22.34
C LEU A 1145 5.77 63.97 -23.55
N ALA A 1146 5.64 65.16 -24.15
CA ALA A 1146 4.75 65.41 -25.29
C ALA A 1146 5.39 65.12 -26.67
N GLN A 1147 6.71 64.97 -26.78
CA GLN A 1147 7.39 64.82 -28.09
C GLN A 1147 7.72 63.36 -28.50
N LEU A 1148 7.51 62.37 -27.63
CA LEU A 1148 7.86 60.97 -27.90
C LEU A 1148 6.78 60.15 -28.62
N ASN A 1149 5.66 60.75 -29.04
CA ASN A 1149 4.51 60.07 -29.65
C ASN A 1149 4.38 60.27 -31.17
N SER A 1150 5.44 60.69 -31.88
CA SER A 1150 5.41 60.88 -33.33
C SER A 1150 6.72 60.51 -34.03
N ALA A 1151 6.61 59.71 -35.10
CA ALA A 1151 7.67 59.06 -35.89
C ALA A 1151 8.41 57.91 -35.16
N GLY A 1152 8.79 56.81 -35.83
CA GLY A 1152 8.55 56.44 -37.23
C GLY A 1152 9.79 55.77 -37.87
N GLU A 1153 9.75 54.43 -37.97
CA GLU A 1153 10.69 53.56 -38.72
C GLU A 1153 12.17 53.47 -38.26
N LEU A 1154 12.83 52.43 -38.78
CA LEU A 1154 14.29 52.15 -38.76
C LEU A 1154 14.94 51.76 -37.42
N ASP A 1155 16.02 50.98 -37.36
CA ASP A 1155 16.53 49.89 -38.22
C ASP A 1155 17.55 49.08 -37.37
N ALA A 1156 17.87 47.86 -37.77
CA ALA A 1156 18.87 47.05 -37.08
C ALA A 1156 20.31 47.45 -37.45
N SER A 1157 21.15 47.78 -36.47
CA SER A 1157 22.58 47.39 -36.48
C SER A 1157 23.32 47.72 -35.17
N HIS A 1158 24.31 46.87 -34.86
CA HIS A 1158 25.46 47.09 -33.96
C HIS A 1158 25.22 47.88 -32.64
N THR A 1159 25.46 47.24 -31.49
CA THR A 1159 26.85 47.12 -31.04
C THR A 1159 27.07 45.98 -30.02
N GLN A 1160 28.00 45.09 -30.34
CA GLN A 1160 28.73 44.35 -29.29
C GLN A 1160 29.76 45.29 -28.67
N ARG A 1161 29.83 45.36 -27.33
CA ARG A 1161 31.11 45.45 -26.62
C ARG A 1161 30.97 44.99 -25.17
N ALA A 1162 31.98 44.25 -24.72
CA ALA A 1162 31.96 43.52 -23.47
C ALA A 1162 32.49 44.34 -22.29
N VAL A 1163 31.96 44.07 -21.10
CA VAL A 1163 32.71 44.05 -19.84
C VAL A 1163 32.26 42.78 -19.07
N PRO A 1164 33.19 41.95 -18.53
CA PRO A 1164 32.84 40.72 -17.82
C PRO A 1164 32.77 40.92 -16.29
N THR A 1165 32.17 39.93 -15.60
CA THR A 1165 32.02 39.80 -14.13
C THR A 1165 31.03 40.81 -13.51
N ARG A 1166 30.28 40.48 -12.45
CA ARG A 1166 30.38 39.37 -11.47
C ARG A 1166 29.01 39.12 -10.80
N GLU A 1167 28.81 37.90 -10.29
CA GLU A 1167 27.59 37.35 -9.64
C GLU A 1167 26.42 37.03 -10.58
#